data_AF-A0A8H5VQQ6-F1
#
_entry.id   AF-A0A8H5VQQ6-F1
#
_cell.length_a   1.000
_cell.length_b   1.000
_cell.length_c   1.000
_cell.angle_alpha   90.00
_cell.angle_beta   90.00
_cell.angle_gamma   90.00
#
_symmetry.space_group_name_H-M   'P 1'
#
loop_
_entity.id
_entity.type
_entity.pdbx_description
1 polymer ?
#
loop_
_entity_poly.entity_id
_entity_poly.type
_entity_poly.pdbx_seq_one_letter_code
_entity_poly.pdbx_strand_id
1 'polypeptide(L)'
;MEPNEDSFLRFCRFIRYFQCAKVPCDLLIRACEPKLTWTSNGEIVQKLPLEAGVPEWLMVLYNTNKPFLHHPTHGSHIAGVEIILQNGVPYFDVATANQPELELNQLPSIDNEGSMAGELLAVFLQAFPSINIEIIGEEIVDRLMDIAMRSILPLLSCLTDADIKDWLLPIDQEELESCLFSLFEFLYQAIAMLGVEHPLLPLSLPERLLNIVPDGTGNDTIVVLRRIADILKQFKETGQDVLEYKPLSSGTKTDERSHSILGYFLSLPNMHSAGALTTWQPLVPKSPSQMEYLAAVSFCEQSRLAVLERPAFLTLDVRVLEGLLRSRRKQYDQASKVLDTTMVEVISQYGSCSMQLGIVTAELANCYNVLRREALAELTLTKSLELLLDSDLSNRRDVIYLRFALADSLIGQAKYQDAVPILQGIIDDPDVSATFRMMSALRLTRSKRRMHEDARKAFQQKSPLWIGFSLLDNVPDVLVMEYVEELGCSISELPKRKLEDSKNTQELIEAVNSALSTSSSVTNNPCWEWYTKCQEEYSGQITEATKENKGKGVDEVLGNELPPQSVDDMSVDEGPCLNSIMLGSLRMSVDHAIDSFIKFGNTVLGRPRLFHSTSPYFPSRTKYPAADVRKAFQNIITDSIEGVPGVADVPGWGLSGHKAIFHEKSGGIRTIVFSCRLEDGIPYAWKSYHHQEYTRIWEVACATVATPGYFDAIEIDGAAFVDGAVFMNNPSFRALEEVLAIHTKIPAVFVNIGTGTQYSDGATFRRWRDRLQQSNILFDRTVKHFQTGSETKRWIEFARHQGLKNAYTLSAGKDLQAIPHYDWQPADTGKKTLHEITRITEEYLRCDEVRATISIIAHEAVQIRRARAITEKWRSFIQPPAVNPPSALSSVGYDGTVKWK
;
A
#
# COMPACT_ATOMS: atom_id res chain seq x y z
N MET A 1 -28.25 35.64 -30.18
CA MET A 1 -29.72 35.46 -30.28
C MET A 1 -30.16 34.95 -28.94
N GLU A 2 -31.04 35.68 -28.25
CA GLU A 2 -31.68 35.12 -27.05
C GLU A 2 -32.38 33.82 -27.45
N PRO A 3 -32.25 32.73 -26.66
CA PRO A 3 -33.00 31.51 -26.93
C PRO A 3 -34.49 31.88 -27.01
N ASN A 4 -35.20 31.28 -27.98
CA ASN A 4 -36.65 31.41 -28.07
C ASN A 4 -37.24 31.14 -26.67
N GLU A 5 -38.16 31.99 -26.20
CA GLU A 5 -38.74 31.95 -24.84
C GLU A 5 -39.27 30.54 -24.50
N ASP A 6 -39.82 29.85 -25.49
CA ASP A 6 -40.26 28.46 -25.44
C ASP A 6 -39.12 27.45 -25.15
N SER A 7 -37.94 27.62 -25.77
CA SER A 7 -36.77 26.77 -25.53
C SER A 7 -36.16 26.98 -24.15
N PHE A 8 -36.22 28.21 -23.62
CA PHE A 8 -35.80 28.52 -22.26
C PHE A 8 -36.72 27.85 -21.22
N LEU A 9 -38.05 28.02 -21.35
CA LEU A 9 -39.02 27.39 -20.44
C LEU A 9 -38.92 25.86 -20.48
N ARG A 10 -38.73 25.28 -21.68
CA ARG A 10 -38.52 23.84 -21.85
C ARG A 10 -37.23 23.35 -21.19
N PHE A 11 -36.12 24.09 -21.30
CA PHE A 11 -34.86 23.77 -20.63
C PHE A 11 -34.96 23.85 -19.09
N CYS A 12 -35.61 24.88 -18.56
CA CYS A 12 -35.88 24.99 -17.12
C CYS A 12 -36.70 23.81 -16.61
N ARG A 13 -37.75 23.42 -17.34
CA ARG A 13 -38.54 22.22 -17.01
C ARG A 13 -37.68 20.96 -17.06
N PHE A 14 -36.84 20.80 -18.08
CA PHE A 14 -35.92 19.67 -18.25
C PHE A 14 -34.96 19.50 -17.06
N ILE A 15 -34.24 20.56 -16.67
CA ILE A 15 -33.30 20.49 -15.55
C ILE A 15 -34.01 20.20 -14.22
N ARG A 16 -35.23 20.71 -14.03
CA ARG A 16 -36.04 20.47 -12.82
C ARG A 16 -36.50 19.01 -12.68
N TYR A 17 -36.67 18.28 -13.79
CA TYR A 17 -37.06 16.87 -13.72
C TYR A 17 -36.01 16.01 -13.00
N PHE A 18 -34.74 16.45 -12.92
CA PHE A 18 -33.71 15.71 -12.20
C PHE A 18 -33.82 15.79 -10.68
N GLN A 19 -34.69 16.65 -10.12
CA GLN A 19 -34.90 16.77 -8.66
C GLN A 19 -33.60 16.96 -7.85
N CYS A 20 -32.54 17.46 -8.49
CA CYS A 20 -31.27 17.82 -7.89
C CYS A 20 -31.25 19.32 -7.65
N ALA A 21 -30.61 19.78 -6.56
CA ALA A 21 -30.36 21.20 -6.35
C ALA A 21 -29.37 21.78 -7.40
N LYS A 22 -28.48 20.93 -7.90
CA LYS A 22 -27.45 21.27 -8.88
C LYS A 22 -27.36 20.16 -9.93
N VAL A 23 -27.21 20.52 -11.20
CA VAL A 23 -27.05 19.56 -12.31
C VAL A 23 -25.70 19.83 -13.00
N PRO A 24 -24.77 18.85 -13.09
CA PRO A 24 -23.50 19.04 -13.77
C PRO A 24 -23.68 19.48 -15.23
N CYS A 25 -22.92 20.49 -15.68
CA CYS A 25 -22.98 20.92 -17.08
C CYS A 25 -22.51 19.81 -18.04
N ASP A 26 -21.68 18.87 -17.56
CA ASP A 26 -21.26 17.68 -18.32
C ASP A 26 -22.44 16.87 -18.86
N LEU A 27 -23.57 16.84 -18.15
CA LEU A 27 -24.78 16.15 -18.63
C LEU A 27 -25.22 16.71 -19.98
N LEU A 28 -25.31 18.03 -20.09
CA LEU A 28 -25.73 18.70 -21.33
C LEU A 28 -24.65 18.59 -22.41
N ILE A 29 -23.39 18.88 -22.04
CA ILE A 29 -22.26 18.89 -22.98
C ILE A 29 -22.12 17.52 -23.63
N ARG A 30 -22.11 16.46 -22.83
CA ARG A 30 -21.89 15.09 -23.31
C ARG A 30 -23.10 14.52 -24.03
N ALA A 31 -24.32 14.89 -23.62
CA ALA A 31 -25.51 14.49 -24.37
C ALA A 31 -25.50 15.09 -25.79
N CYS A 32 -25.05 16.34 -25.94
CA CYS A 32 -25.11 17.06 -27.21
C CYS A 32 -23.86 16.91 -28.09
N GLU A 33 -22.84 16.16 -27.64
CA GLU A 33 -21.64 15.86 -28.40
C GLU A 33 -21.62 14.39 -28.87
N PRO A 34 -20.89 14.07 -29.96
CA PRO A 34 -20.69 12.69 -30.36
C PRO A 34 -20.05 11.88 -29.22
N LYS A 35 -20.70 10.77 -28.85
CA LYS A 35 -20.26 9.88 -27.76
C LYS A 35 -19.46 8.73 -28.33
N LEU A 36 -18.34 8.37 -27.72
CA LEU A 36 -17.66 7.11 -28.01
C LEU A 36 -18.45 5.95 -27.39
N THR A 37 -18.68 4.89 -28.16
CA THR A 37 -19.35 3.66 -27.68
C THR A 37 -18.77 2.40 -28.36
N TRP A 38 -19.17 1.24 -27.86
CA TRP A 38 -18.75 -0.06 -28.39
C TRP A 38 -19.70 -0.55 -29.49
N THR A 39 -19.14 -0.90 -30.64
CA THR A 39 -19.81 -1.66 -31.71
C THR A 39 -20.06 -3.10 -31.26
N SER A 40 -20.95 -3.84 -31.94
CA SER A 40 -21.15 -5.28 -31.68
C SER A 40 -19.84 -6.09 -31.73
N ASN A 41 -18.94 -5.73 -32.64
CA ASN A 41 -17.62 -6.37 -32.76
C ASN A 41 -16.61 -5.95 -31.67
N GLY A 42 -17.02 -5.20 -30.64
CA GLY A 42 -16.15 -4.77 -29.54
C GLY A 42 -15.13 -3.69 -29.92
N GLU A 43 -15.36 -2.97 -31.02
CA GLU A 43 -14.53 -1.87 -31.52
C GLU A 43 -15.18 -0.51 -31.23
N ILE A 44 -14.36 0.55 -31.13
CA ILE A 44 -14.82 1.90 -30.79
C ILE A 44 -15.44 2.61 -32.00
N VAL A 45 -16.61 3.21 -31.80
CA VAL A 45 -17.32 4.06 -32.78
C VAL A 45 -17.85 5.33 -32.13
N GLN A 46 -18.11 6.37 -32.92
CA GLN A 46 -18.83 7.56 -32.48
C GLN A 46 -20.32 7.42 -32.77
N LYS A 47 -21.16 7.62 -31.75
CA LYS A 47 -22.62 7.70 -31.87
C LYS A 47 -23.05 9.16 -31.81
N LEU A 48 -23.83 9.60 -32.80
CA LEU A 48 -24.31 10.98 -32.86
C LEU A 48 -25.48 11.19 -31.87
N PRO A 49 -25.64 12.39 -31.29
CA PRO A 49 -26.72 12.68 -30.35
C PRO A 49 -28.13 12.35 -30.89
N LEU A 50 -28.39 12.68 -32.17
CA LEU A 50 -29.70 12.42 -32.79
C LEU A 50 -29.99 10.92 -32.92
N GLU A 51 -28.97 10.10 -33.23
CA GLU A 51 -29.07 8.63 -33.27
C GLU A 51 -29.29 8.02 -31.88
N ALA A 52 -29.03 8.79 -30.81
CA ALA A 52 -29.27 8.40 -29.43
C ALA A 52 -30.62 8.90 -28.89
N GLY A 53 -31.43 9.56 -29.71
CA GLY A 53 -32.72 10.10 -29.30
C GLY A 53 -32.64 11.44 -28.55
N VAL A 54 -31.48 12.13 -28.61
CA VAL A 54 -31.34 13.47 -28.03
C VAL A 54 -32.19 14.46 -28.84
N PRO A 55 -33.06 15.26 -28.21
CA PRO A 55 -34.02 16.06 -28.94
C PRO A 55 -33.36 17.29 -29.60
N GLU A 56 -33.82 17.63 -30.81
CA GLU A 56 -33.24 18.72 -31.62
C GLU A 56 -33.23 20.07 -30.90
N TRP A 57 -34.26 20.39 -30.12
CA TRP A 57 -34.35 21.66 -29.38
C TRP A 57 -33.19 21.81 -28.39
N LEU A 58 -32.74 20.70 -27.77
CA LEU A 58 -31.63 20.71 -26.81
C LEU A 58 -30.31 20.89 -27.54
N MET A 59 -30.16 20.27 -28.71
CA MET A 59 -29.00 20.46 -29.59
C MET A 59 -28.87 21.91 -30.07
N VAL A 60 -29.98 22.56 -30.43
CA VAL A 60 -30.00 23.98 -30.81
C VAL A 60 -29.60 24.86 -29.64
N LEU A 61 -30.14 24.59 -28.44
CA LEU A 61 -29.79 25.32 -27.22
C LEU A 61 -28.30 25.15 -26.87
N TYR A 62 -27.77 23.93 -26.91
CA TYR A 62 -26.35 23.65 -26.70
C TYR A 62 -25.47 24.37 -27.72
N ASN A 63 -25.75 24.25 -29.03
CA ASN A 63 -24.93 24.88 -30.07
C ASN A 63 -24.90 26.41 -29.96
N THR A 64 -26.01 27.02 -29.53
CA THR A 64 -26.11 28.47 -29.30
C THR A 64 -25.24 28.92 -28.12
N ASN A 65 -25.04 28.06 -27.11
CA ASN A 65 -24.35 28.39 -25.86
C ASN A 65 -23.00 27.67 -25.67
N LYS A 66 -22.55 26.90 -26.67
CA LYS A 66 -21.36 26.03 -26.60
C LYS A 66 -20.10 26.71 -26.04
N PRO A 67 -19.73 27.95 -26.43
CA PRO A 67 -18.55 28.62 -25.88
C PRO A 67 -18.63 28.85 -24.37
N PHE A 68 -19.82 29.17 -23.85
CA PHE A 68 -20.05 29.43 -22.43
C PHE A 68 -20.09 28.16 -21.59
N LEU A 69 -20.47 27.03 -22.18
CA LEU A 69 -20.49 25.72 -21.51
C LEU A 69 -19.08 25.15 -21.30
N HIS A 70 -18.18 25.35 -22.27
CA HIS A 70 -16.80 24.84 -22.20
C HIS A 70 -15.85 25.76 -21.42
N HIS A 71 -16.18 27.06 -21.35
CA HIS A 71 -15.41 28.04 -20.58
C HIS A 71 -16.31 28.90 -19.68
N PRO A 72 -17.01 28.29 -18.70
CA PRO A 72 -17.91 29.02 -17.84
C PRO A 72 -17.11 29.89 -16.87
N THR A 73 -17.39 31.19 -16.84
CA THR A 73 -16.96 32.07 -15.75
C THR A 73 -17.99 32.01 -14.61
N HIS A 74 -17.56 32.22 -13.36
CA HIS A 74 -18.51 32.27 -12.24
C HIS A 74 -19.63 33.29 -12.51
N GLY A 75 -20.89 32.89 -12.32
CA GLY A 75 -22.05 33.74 -12.58
C GLY A 75 -22.42 33.85 -14.05
N SER A 76 -21.91 32.95 -14.91
CA SER A 76 -22.42 32.81 -16.28
C SER A 76 -23.87 32.33 -16.24
N HIS A 77 -24.69 32.81 -17.16
CA HIS A 77 -26.08 32.37 -17.28
C HIS A 77 -26.33 31.72 -18.64
N ILE A 78 -27.02 30.59 -18.65
CA ILE A 78 -27.53 29.97 -19.87
C ILE A 78 -29.04 29.90 -19.74
N ALA A 79 -29.72 30.63 -20.64
CA ALA A 79 -31.17 30.72 -20.65
C ALA A 79 -31.68 30.94 -19.21
N GLY A 80 -31.35 32.06 -18.58
CA GLY A 80 -31.81 32.41 -17.22
C GLY A 80 -31.29 31.54 -16.04
N VAL A 81 -30.67 30.39 -16.29
CA VAL A 81 -30.11 29.50 -15.26
C VAL A 81 -28.66 29.86 -14.99
N GLU A 82 -28.31 30.10 -13.73
CA GLU A 82 -26.94 30.41 -13.30
C GLU A 82 -26.04 29.16 -13.34
N ILE A 83 -24.79 29.35 -13.76
CA ILE A 83 -23.72 28.37 -13.68
C ILE A 83 -22.81 28.74 -12.52
N ILE A 84 -22.67 27.79 -11.60
CA ILE A 84 -21.77 27.88 -10.46
C ILE A 84 -20.59 26.92 -10.66
N LEU A 85 -19.40 27.37 -10.27
CA LEU A 85 -18.20 26.54 -10.26
C LEU A 85 -18.04 25.96 -8.87
N GLN A 86 -17.97 24.64 -8.77
CA GLN A 86 -17.69 23.93 -7.52
C GLN A 86 -16.53 22.95 -7.76
N ASN A 87 -15.42 23.14 -7.05
CA ASN A 87 -14.23 22.29 -7.15
C ASN A 87 -13.70 22.14 -8.59
N GLY A 88 -13.72 23.22 -9.36
CA GLY A 88 -13.30 23.22 -10.76
C GLY A 88 -14.27 22.55 -11.74
N VAL A 89 -15.48 22.20 -11.30
CA VAL A 89 -16.53 21.61 -12.14
C VAL A 89 -17.74 22.55 -12.22
N PRO A 90 -18.28 22.83 -13.43
CA PRO A 90 -19.45 23.68 -13.61
C PRO A 90 -20.78 22.93 -13.39
N TYR A 91 -21.70 23.57 -12.68
CA TYR A 91 -23.05 23.08 -12.42
C TYR A 91 -24.09 24.14 -12.74
N PHE A 92 -25.23 23.72 -13.26
CA PHE A 92 -26.45 24.51 -13.31
C PHE A 92 -27.08 24.59 -11.91
N ASP A 93 -27.36 25.80 -11.43
CA ASP A 93 -28.13 26.01 -10.20
C ASP A 93 -29.64 25.97 -10.48
N VAL A 94 -30.29 24.89 -10.05
CA VAL A 94 -31.71 24.65 -10.29
C VAL A 94 -32.58 25.64 -9.51
N ALA A 95 -32.08 26.25 -8.43
CA ALA A 95 -32.82 27.25 -7.67
C ALA A 95 -33.06 28.53 -8.50
N THR A 96 -32.12 28.90 -9.38
CA THR A 96 -32.26 30.07 -10.26
C THR A 96 -33.26 29.84 -11.40
N ALA A 97 -33.55 28.58 -11.74
CA ALA A 97 -34.64 28.21 -12.64
C ALA A 97 -36.03 28.49 -12.03
N ASN A 98 -36.13 28.97 -10.77
CA ASN A 98 -37.39 29.26 -10.07
C ASN A 98 -38.14 30.53 -10.47
N GLN A 99 -37.62 31.34 -11.38
CA GLN A 99 -38.25 32.63 -11.68
C GLN A 99 -39.56 32.63 -12.50
N PRO A 100 -39.96 31.60 -13.28
CA PRO A 100 -41.27 31.59 -13.93
C PRO A 100 -42.20 30.48 -13.37
N GLU A 101 -42.64 30.59 -12.10
CA GLU A 101 -43.63 29.65 -11.51
C GLU A 101 -45.05 29.81 -12.14
N LEU A 102 -45.37 30.98 -12.69
CA LEU A 102 -46.71 31.29 -13.20
C LEU A 102 -46.96 30.82 -14.65
N GLU A 103 -45.90 30.59 -15.44
CA GLU A 103 -46.01 30.23 -16.88
C GLU A 103 -45.75 28.74 -17.15
N LEU A 104 -45.00 28.04 -16.29
CA LEU A 104 -44.71 26.61 -16.46
C LEU A 104 -45.95 25.71 -16.27
N ASN A 105 -46.94 26.19 -15.52
CA ASN A 105 -48.19 25.48 -15.23
C ASN A 105 -49.21 25.50 -16.40
N GLN A 106 -48.89 26.16 -17.53
CA GLN A 106 -49.82 26.37 -18.65
C GLN A 106 -49.52 25.57 -19.94
N LEU A 107 -48.59 24.60 -19.94
CA LEU A 107 -48.30 23.73 -21.12
C LEU A 107 -48.54 22.21 -20.84
N PRO A 108 -48.92 21.42 -21.87
CA PRO A 108 -50.10 20.53 -21.84
C PRO A 108 -49.93 19.12 -21.25
N SER A 109 -51.09 18.42 -21.17
CA SER A 109 -51.52 17.14 -20.58
C SER A 109 -50.55 15.95 -20.47
N ILE A 110 -51.00 14.92 -19.72
CA ILE A 110 -50.38 13.63 -19.39
C ILE A 110 -49.60 12.96 -20.55
N ASP A 111 -50.01 13.15 -21.81
CA ASP A 111 -49.28 12.65 -22.99
C ASP A 111 -47.85 13.24 -23.14
N ASN A 112 -47.58 14.43 -22.60
CA ASN A 112 -46.25 15.04 -22.58
C ASN A 112 -45.31 14.46 -21.52
N GLU A 113 -45.83 13.84 -20.46
CA GLU A 113 -44.97 13.36 -19.36
C GLU A 113 -44.17 12.12 -19.76
N GLY A 114 -44.79 11.17 -20.47
CA GLY A 114 -44.10 10.00 -21.02
C GLY A 114 -43.05 10.39 -22.07
N SER A 115 -43.41 11.31 -22.98
CA SER A 115 -42.46 11.84 -23.97
C SER A 115 -41.26 12.54 -23.31
N MET A 116 -41.50 13.31 -22.25
CA MET A 116 -40.45 14.01 -21.52
C MET A 116 -39.55 13.05 -20.72
N ALA A 117 -40.13 11.99 -20.14
CA ALA A 117 -39.38 10.93 -19.47
C ALA A 117 -38.49 10.17 -20.47
N GLY A 118 -38.98 9.91 -21.68
CA GLY A 118 -38.22 9.35 -22.79
C GLY A 118 -37.04 10.23 -23.20
N GLU A 119 -37.28 11.53 -23.42
CA GLU A 119 -36.22 12.51 -23.72
C GLU A 119 -35.17 12.56 -22.61
N LEU A 120 -35.60 12.55 -21.34
CA LEU A 120 -34.71 12.59 -20.19
C LEU A 120 -33.80 11.36 -20.12
N LEU A 121 -34.35 10.17 -20.36
CA LEU A 121 -33.59 8.94 -20.36
C LEU A 121 -32.61 8.88 -21.54
N ALA A 122 -33.04 9.27 -22.74
CA ALA A 122 -32.18 9.33 -23.92
C ALA A 122 -31.00 10.28 -23.72
N VAL A 123 -31.26 11.49 -23.21
CA VAL A 123 -30.22 12.48 -22.86
C VAL A 123 -29.26 11.92 -21.81
N PHE A 124 -29.79 11.31 -20.75
CA PHE A 124 -28.97 10.75 -19.70
C PHE A 124 -28.09 9.60 -20.21
N LEU A 125 -28.65 8.62 -20.93
CA LEU A 125 -27.88 7.48 -21.47
C LEU A 125 -26.84 7.90 -22.51
N GLN A 126 -27.13 8.95 -23.29
CA GLN A 126 -26.14 9.51 -24.21
C GLN A 126 -24.99 10.19 -23.46
N ALA A 127 -25.28 10.94 -22.39
CA ALA A 127 -24.26 11.60 -21.58
C ALA A 127 -23.44 10.62 -20.72
N PHE A 128 -24.08 9.56 -20.23
CA PHE A 128 -23.48 8.58 -19.32
C PHE A 128 -22.41 7.76 -20.05
N PRO A 129 -21.18 7.63 -19.52
CA PRO A 129 -20.07 7.00 -20.22
C PRO A 129 -20.30 5.51 -20.47
N SER A 130 -19.81 5.01 -21.61
CA SER A 130 -19.70 3.56 -21.83
C SER A 130 -18.52 3.01 -21.05
N ILE A 131 -18.62 1.74 -20.64
CA ILE A 131 -17.65 1.11 -19.75
C ILE A 131 -16.26 1.07 -20.42
N ASN A 132 -15.22 1.48 -19.68
CA ASN A 132 -13.83 1.39 -20.10
C ASN A 132 -13.54 1.95 -21.52
N ILE A 133 -14.20 3.05 -21.92
CA ILE A 133 -13.95 3.70 -23.22
C ILE A 133 -13.14 4.99 -23.12
N GLU A 134 -13.28 5.73 -22.03
CA GLU A 134 -12.64 7.02 -21.79
C GLU A 134 -11.92 7.04 -20.43
N ILE A 135 -10.79 7.75 -20.35
CA ILE A 135 -9.92 7.79 -19.15
C ILE A 135 -10.65 8.35 -17.92
N ILE A 136 -11.52 9.35 -18.11
CA ILE A 136 -12.28 10.00 -17.04
C ILE A 136 -13.64 9.32 -16.76
N GLY A 137 -13.90 8.15 -17.35
CA GLY A 137 -15.23 7.52 -17.32
C GLY A 137 -15.79 7.37 -15.92
N GLU A 138 -15.00 6.86 -14.96
CA GLU A 138 -15.45 6.68 -13.58
C GLU A 138 -15.75 8.00 -12.85
N GLU A 139 -15.01 9.06 -13.16
CA GLU A 139 -15.27 10.38 -12.59
C GLU A 139 -16.57 10.98 -13.11
N ILE A 140 -16.91 10.70 -14.37
CA ILE A 140 -18.20 11.09 -14.94
C ILE A 140 -19.33 10.23 -14.36
N VAL A 141 -19.13 8.90 -14.23
CA VAL A 141 -20.12 8.01 -13.58
C VAL A 141 -20.46 8.53 -12.20
N ASP A 142 -19.45 8.79 -11.37
CA ASP A 142 -19.67 9.26 -10.00
C ASP A 142 -20.37 10.63 -9.97
N ARG A 143 -19.98 11.56 -10.84
CA ARG A 143 -20.62 12.88 -10.96
C ARG A 143 -22.08 12.82 -11.40
N LEU A 144 -22.44 11.88 -12.26
CA LEU A 144 -23.80 11.69 -12.76
C LEU A 144 -24.64 10.74 -11.87
N MET A 145 -24.03 10.05 -10.90
CA MET A 145 -24.73 9.06 -10.08
C MET A 145 -25.80 9.68 -9.17
N ASP A 146 -25.60 10.91 -8.66
CA ASP A 146 -26.63 11.58 -7.85
C ASP A 146 -27.91 11.83 -8.67
N ILE A 147 -27.75 12.21 -9.94
CA ILE A 147 -28.87 12.33 -10.90
C ILE A 147 -29.50 10.96 -11.16
N ALA A 148 -28.67 9.93 -11.35
CA ALA A 148 -29.13 8.58 -11.57
C ALA A 148 -30.00 8.08 -10.40
N MET A 149 -29.54 8.26 -9.17
CA MET A 149 -30.23 7.85 -7.94
C MET A 149 -31.51 8.63 -7.68
N ARG A 150 -31.52 9.94 -7.93
CA ARG A 150 -32.69 10.78 -7.65
C ARG A 150 -33.77 10.73 -8.73
N SER A 151 -33.43 10.40 -9.96
CA SER A 151 -34.37 10.50 -11.09
C SER A 151 -34.43 9.26 -11.95
N ILE A 152 -33.28 8.78 -12.44
CA ILE A 152 -33.25 7.74 -13.48
C ILE A 152 -33.64 6.38 -12.92
N LEU A 153 -33.01 5.94 -11.83
CA LEU A 153 -33.29 4.65 -11.20
C LEU A 153 -34.72 4.59 -10.63
N PRO A 154 -35.25 5.63 -9.96
CA PRO A 154 -36.68 5.68 -9.60
C PRO A 154 -37.61 5.63 -10.82
N LEU A 155 -37.32 6.40 -11.88
CA LEU A 155 -38.12 6.39 -13.11
C LEU A 155 -38.17 4.98 -13.71
N LEU A 156 -37.01 4.34 -13.89
CA LEU A 156 -36.89 2.97 -14.41
C LEU A 156 -37.61 1.94 -13.52
N SER A 157 -37.64 2.16 -12.21
CA SER A 157 -38.32 1.29 -11.25
C SER A 157 -39.85 1.39 -11.33
N CYS A 158 -40.38 2.54 -11.77
CA CYS A 158 -41.81 2.83 -11.85
C CYS A 158 -42.45 2.51 -13.21
N LEU A 159 -41.66 2.18 -14.25
CA LEU A 159 -42.20 1.90 -15.58
C LEU A 159 -43.18 0.73 -15.57
N THR A 160 -44.32 0.87 -16.25
CA THR A 160 -45.26 -0.22 -16.53
C THR A 160 -44.90 -0.95 -17.83
N ASP A 161 -45.49 -2.12 -18.07
CA ASP A 161 -45.25 -2.85 -19.34
C ASP A 161 -45.79 -2.07 -20.55
N ALA A 162 -46.81 -1.23 -20.33
CA ALA A 162 -47.29 -0.29 -21.34
C ALA A 162 -46.25 0.79 -21.62
N ASP A 163 -45.67 1.43 -20.58
CA ASP A 163 -44.62 2.45 -20.75
C ASP A 163 -43.40 1.91 -21.51
N ILE A 164 -42.97 0.70 -21.18
CA ILE A 164 -41.85 0.04 -21.85
C ILE A 164 -42.13 -0.10 -23.36
N LYS A 165 -43.36 -0.47 -23.71
CA LYS A 165 -43.76 -0.71 -25.09
C LYS A 165 -44.08 0.57 -25.87
N ASP A 166 -44.64 1.57 -25.19
CA ASP A 166 -45.21 2.74 -25.83
C ASP A 166 -44.16 3.83 -26.10
N TRP A 167 -43.16 4.00 -25.22
CA TRP A 167 -42.17 5.07 -25.40
C TRP A 167 -40.71 4.74 -25.04
N LEU A 168 -40.43 3.66 -24.27
CA LEU A 168 -39.05 3.32 -23.93
C LEU A 168 -38.30 2.61 -25.06
N LEU A 169 -38.92 1.57 -25.65
CA LEU A 169 -38.29 0.73 -26.66
C LEU A 169 -38.58 1.26 -28.07
N PRO A 170 -37.55 1.51 -28.90
CA PRO A 170 -37.76 1.95 -30.27
C PRO A 170 -38.35 0.83 -31.12
N ILE A 171 -39.04 1.22 -32.20
CA ILE A 171 -39.69 0.28 -33.14
C ILE A 171 -38.65 -0.32 -34.11
N ASP A 172 -37.61 0.44 -34.44
CA ASP A 172 -36.53 -0.04 -35.31
C ASP A 172 -35.65 -1.06 -34.59
N GLN A 173 -35.27 -2.12 -35.31
CA GLN A 173 -34.57 -3.27 -34.75
C GLN A 173 -33.12 -2.95 -34.36
N GLU A 174 -32.41 -2.13 -35.12
CA GLU A 174 -31.02 -1.75 -34.83
C GLU A 174 -30.98 -0.74 -33.66
N GLU A 175 -31.93 0.20 -33.64
CA GLU A 175 -32.13 1.12 -32.52
C GLU A 175 -32.50 0.37 -31.22
N LEU A 176 -33.32 -0.68 -31.32
CA LEU A 176 -33.74 -1.51 -30.20
C LEU A 176 -32.54 -2.18 -29.52
N GLU A 177 -31.64 -2.72 -30.33
CA GLU A 177 -30.41 -3.38 -29.85
C GLU A 177 -29.47 -2.40 -29.16
N SER A 178 -29.28 -1.22 -29.74
CA SER A 178 -28.49 -0.15 -29.16
C SER A 178 -29.08 0.36 -27.84
N CYS A 179 -30.40 0.52 -27.78
CA CYS A 179 -31.14 0.97 -26.60
C CYS A 179 -31.02 -0.05 -25.46
N LEU A 180 -31.32 -1.32 -25.73
CA LEU A 180 -31.22 -2.41 -24.74
C LEU A 180 -29.80 -2.54 -24.19
N PHE A 181 -28.79 -2.51 -25.06
CA PHE A 181 -27.40 -2.58 -24.61
C PHE A 181 -27.05 -1.39 -23.70
N SER A 182 -27.41 -0.16 -24.09
CA SER A 182 -27.12 1.05 -23.32
C SER A 182 -27.78 1.01 -21.93
N LEU A 183 -29.00 0.48 -21.85
CA LEU A 183 -29.71 0.28 -20.58
C LEU A 183 -29.01 -0.76 -19.69
N PHE A 184 -28.64 -1.91 -20.24
CA PHE A 184 -27.95 -2.95 -19.47
C PHE A 184 -26.55 -2.52 -19.04
N GLU A 185 -25.82 -1.78 -19.89
CA GLU A 185 -24.53 -1.18 -19.56
C GLU A 185 -24.67 -0.15 -18.43
N PHE A 186 -25.69 0.71 -18.48
CA PHE A 186 -25.98 1.64 -17.40
C PHE A 186 -26.32 0.91 -16.10
N LEU A 187 -27.19 -0.11 -16.16
CA LEU A 187 -27.56 -0.91 -14.98
C LEU A 187 -26.34 -1.62 -14.38
N TYR A 188 -25.44 -2.16 -15.21
CA TYR A 188 -24.18 -2.72 -14.73
C TYR A 188 -23.38 -1.69 -13.92
N GLN A 189 -23.16 -0.50 -14.46
CA GLN A 189 -22.37 0.54 -13.80
C GLN A 189 -23.05 1.05 -12.52
N ALA A 190 -24.39 1.17 -12.52
CA ALA A 190 -25.16 1.50 -11.32
C ALA A 190 -25.05 0.41 -10.24
N ILE A 191 -25.12 -0.88 -10.62
CA ILE A 191 -24.94 -2.01 -9.70
C ILE A 191 -23.51 -2.04 -9.16
N ALA A 192 -22.50 -1.82 -10.01
CA ALA A 192 -21.10 -1.79 -9.62
C ALA A 192 -20.81 -0.68 -8.59
N MET A 193 -21.49 0.47 -8.71
CA MET A 193 -21.29 1.62 -7.82
C MET A 193 -22.12 1.55 -6.54
N LEU A 194 -23.39 1.15 -6.62
CA LEU A 194 -24.32 1.13 -5.48
C LEU A 194 -24.32 -0.19 -4.71
N GLY A 195 -23.84 -1.27 -5.33
CA GLY A 195 -24.00 -2.64 -4.85
C GLY A 195 -25.36 -3.21 -5.25
N VAL A 196 -25.38 -4.49 -5.61
CA VAL A 196 -26.57 -5.18 -6.15
C VAL A 196 -27.79 -5.19 -5.20
N GLU A 197 -27.56 -5.05 -3.89
CA GLU A 197 -28.62 -5.05 -2.87
C GLU A 197 -29.30 -3.67 -2.70
N HIS A 198 -28.82 -2.64 -3.39
CA HIS A 198 -29.32 -1.28 -3.20
C HIS A 198 -30.80 -1.14 -3.61
N PRO A 199 -31.67 -0.56 -2.77
CA PRO A 199 -33.13 -0.59 -2.96
C PRO A 199 -33.64 0.18 -4.19
N LEU A 200 -32.83 1.12 -4.72
CA LEU A 200 -33.18 1.88 -5.93
C LEU A 200 -32.93 1.11 -7.22
N LEU A 201 -32.24 -0.03 -7.20
CA LEU A 201 -31.89 -0.75 -8.43
C LEU A 201 -33.11 -1.51 -8.99
N PRO A 202 -33.49 -1.28 -10.27
CA PRO A 202 -34.64 -1.94 -10.88
C PRO A 202 -34.28 -3.37 -11.35
N LEU A 203 -33.94 -4.27 -10.43
CA LEU A 203 -33.42 -5.62 -10.75
C LEU A 203 -34.40 -6.49 -11.58
N SER A 204 -35.70 -6.21 -11.54
CA SER A 204 -36.71 -6.90 -12.37
C SER A 204 -36.91 -6.28 -13.75
N LEU A 205 -36.38 -5.08 -14.03
CA LEU A 205 -36.54 -4.42 -15.32
C LEU A 205 -35.89 -5.22 -16.46
N PRO A 206 -34.65 -5.75 -16.34
CA PRO A 206 -34.05 -6.60 -17.37
C PRO A 206 -34.95 -7.73 -17.89
N GLU A 207 -35.60 -8.47 -16.98
CA GLU A 207 -36.53 -9.55 -17.35
C GLU A 207 -37.78 -8.99 -18.07
N ARG A 208 -38.35 -7.91 -17.57
CA ARG A 208 -39.55 -7.27 -18.16
C ARG A 208 -39.28 -6.73 -19.56
N LEU A 209 -38.14 -6.06 -19.77
CA LEU A 209 -37.72 -5.59 -21.09
C LEU A 209 -37.67 -6.75 -22.10
N LEU A 210 -37.04 -7.86 -21.72
CA LEU A 210 -36.82 -8.98 -22.63
C LEU A 210 -38.06 -9.83 -22.88
N ASN A 211 -39.06 -9.81 -21.99
CA ASN A 211 -40.36 -10.44 -22.21
C ASN A 211 -41.22 -9.68 -23.24
N ILE A 212 -40.99 -8.39 -23.42
CA ILE A 212 -41.70 -7.54 -24.38
C ILE A 212 -41.05 -7.62 -25.78
N VAL A 213 -39.75 -7.90 -25.84
CA VAL A 213 -39.00 -8.06 -27.09
C VAL A 213 -39.38 -9.38 -27.79
N PRO A 214 -39.70 -9.39 -29.11
CA PRO A 214 -40.12 -10.60 -29.81
C PRO A 214 -39.05 -11.71 -29.81
N ASP A 215 -39.44 -12.95 -29.50
CA ASP A 215 -38.56 -14.13 -29.43
C ASP A 215 -37.91 -14.57 -30.77
N GLY A 216 -38.20 -13.88 -31.88
CA GLY A 216 -37.84 -14.29 -33.24
C GLY A 216 -36.60 -13.65 -33.86
N THR A 217 -35.82 -12.85 -33.12
CA THR A 217 -34.83 -11.95 -33.73
C THR A 217 -33.54 -12.60 -34.21
N GLY A 218 -33.25 -13.87 -33.85
CA GLY A 218 -31.98 -14.52 -34.23
C GLY A 218 -30.75 -13.71 -33.80
N ASN A 219 -30.93 -12.80 -32.85
CA ASN A 219 -29.98 -11.78 -32.48
C ASN A 219 -29.21 -12.21 -31.23
N ASP A 220 -27.94 -12.39 -31.47
CA ASP A 220 -26.86 -12.77 -30.58
C ASP A 220 -26.77 -11.88 -29.31
N THR A 221 -27.07 -10.58 -29.39
CA THR A 221 -27.12 -9.66 -28.23
C THR A 221 -28.25 -10.01 -27.26
N ILE A 222 -29.47 -10.26 -27.76
CA ILE A 222 -30.66 -10.53 -26.91
C ILE A 222 -30.47 -11.82 -26.10
N VAL A 223 -29.78 -12.83 -26.66
CA VAL A 223 -29.46 -14.07 -25.96
C VAL A 223 -28.60 -13.80 -24.73
N VAL A 224 -27.58 -12.94 -24.85
CA VAL A 224 -26.71 -12.59 -23.72
C VAL A 224 -27.43 -11.73 -22.70
N LEU A 225 -28.21 -10.75 -23.13
CA LEU A 225 -29.00 -9.92 -22.21
C LEU A 225 -29.99 -10.77 -21.41
N ARG A 226 -30.58 -11.82 -22.02
CA ARG A 226 -31.44 -12.79 -21.33
C ARG A 226 -30.70 -13.54 -20.24
N ARG A 227 -29.43 -13.90 -20.47
CA ARG A 227 -28.59 -14.48 -19.42
C ARG A 227 -28.30 -13.52 -18.28
N ILE A 228 -28.04 -12.25 -18.59
CA ILE A 228 -27.83 -11.23 -17.55
C ILE A 228 -29.11 -11.04 -16.72
N ALA A 229 -30.28 -10.99 -17.36
CA ALA A 229 -31.56 -10.92 -16.67
C ALA A 229 -31.81 -12.15 -15.79
N ASP A 230 -31.50 -13.37 -16.27
CA ASP A 230 -31.59 -14.60 -15.47
C ASP A 230 -30.70 -14.52 -14.22
N ILE A 231 -29.46 -14.02 -14.35
CA ILE A 231 -28.51 -13.86 -13.24
C ILE A 231 -29.07 -12.89 -12.17
N LEU A 232 -29.58 -11.73 -12.60
CA LEU A 232 -30.15 -10.74 -11.69
C LEU A 232 -31.43 -11.23 -11.00
N LYS A 233 -32.26 -11.99 -11.73
CA LYS A 233 -33.47 -12.62 -11.19
C LYS A 233 -33.12 -13.65 -10.11
N GLN A 234 -32.19 -14.56 -10.39
CA GLN A 234 -31.76 -15.58 -9.43
C GLN A 234 -31.21 -14.96 -8.15
N PHE A 235 -30.42 -13.88 -8.28
CA PHE A 235 -29.93 -13.13 -7.13
C PHE A 235 -31.07 -12.59 -6.26
N LYS A 236 -32.08 -11.96 -6.87
CA LYS A 236 -33.27 -11.44 -6.18
C LYS A 236 -34.09 -12.53 -5.46
N GLU A 237 -34.21 -13.71 -6.06
CA GLU A 237 -35.07 -14.78 -5.53
C GLU A 237 -34.40 -15.60 -4.42
N THR A 238 -33.08 -15.82 -4.48
CA THR A 238 -32.39 -16.77 -3.60
C THR A 238 -31.65 -16.12 -2.43
N GLY A 239 -31.27 -14.84 -2.52
CA GLY A 239 -30.63 -14.10 -1.43
C GLY A 239 -29.28 -14.65 -0.91
N GLN A 240 -28.81 -15.84 -1.32
CA GLN A 240 -27.53 -16.44 -0.92
C GLN A 240 -26.96 -17.51 -1.90
N ASP A 241 -25.63 -17.42 -2.09
CA ASP A 241 -24.55 -18.43 -2.26
C ASP A 241 -24.54 -19.56 -3.32
N VAL A 242 -25.61 -19.91 -4.03
CA VAL A 242 -25.54 -21.05 -5.01
C VAL A 242 -26.00 -20.67 -6.41
N LEU A 243 -25.18 -19.87 -7.10
CA LEU A 243 -25.28 -19.74 -8.56
C LEU A 243 -24.51 -20.91 -9.20
N GLU A 244 -25.19 -22.03 -9.49
CA GLU A 244 -24.67 -23.02 -10.47
C GLU A 244 -24.73 -22.40 -11.87
N TYR A 245 -23.81 -21.48 -12.16
CA TYR A 245 -23.67 -20.93 -13.49
C TYR A 245 -23.02 -21.97 -14.41
N LYS A 246 -23.71 -22.31 -15.51
CA LYS A 246 -23.13 -23.07 -16.62
C LYS A 246 -22.60 -22.09 -17.67
N PRO A 247 -21.31 -22.16 -18.05
CA PRO A 247 -20.77 -21.33 -19.12
C PRO A 247 -21.58 -21.47 -20.40
N LEU A 248 -21.63 -20.38 -21.17
CA LEU A 248 -22.18 -20.38 -22.53
C LEU A 248 -21.66 -21.61 -23.27
N SER A 249 -22.57 -22.42 -23.80
CA SER A 249 -22.17 -23.59 -24.59
C SER A 249 -21.37 -23.11 -25.79
N SER A 250 -20.36 -23.88 -26.21
CA SER A 250 -19.43 -23.54 -27.30
C SER A 250 -20.07 -23.33 -28.68
N GLY A 251 -21.40 -23.35 -28.79
CA GLY A 251 -22.18 -23.07 -29.99
C GLY A 251 -23.18 -21.92 -29.85
N THR A 252 -23.19 -21.17 -28.74
CA THR A 252 -24.00 -19.94 -28.64
C THR A 252 -23.34 -18.86 -29.49
N LYS A 253 -24.02 -18.40 -30.54
CA LYS A 253 -23.58 -17.23 -31.29
C LYS A 253 -23.83 -15.99 -30.43
N THR A 254 -22.78 -15.20 -30.19
CA THR A 254 -22.81 -13.93 -29.45
C THR A 254 -21.82 -12.99 -30.12
N ASP A 255 -22.10 -11.68 -30.09
CA ASP A 255 -21.14 -10.64 -30.47
C ASP A 255 -20.14 -10.37 -29.33
N GLU A 256 -18.95 -9.87 -29.68
CA GLU A 256 -17.82 -9.61 -28.78
C GLU A 256 -18.17 -8.60 -27.67
N ARG A 257 -18.98 -7.59 -27.99
CA ARG A 257 -19.43 -6.56 -27.04
C ARG A 257 -20.38 -7.15 -26.00
N SER A 258 -21.40 -7.88 -26.43
CA SER A 258 -22.33 -8.53 -25.50
C SER A 258 -21.64 -9.58 -24.63
N HIS A 259 -20.72 -10.35 -25.20
CA HIS A 259 -19.93 -11.33 -24.46
C HIS A 259 -19.05 -10.67 -23.38
N SER A 260 -18.49 -9.49 -23.67
CA SER A 260 -17.71 -8.70 -22.72
C SER A 260 -18.57 -8.18 -21.57
N ILE A 261 -19.76 -7.63 -21.84
CA ILE A 261 -20.65 -7.13 -20.77
C ILE A 261 -21.10 -8.27 -19.84
N LEU A 262 -21.35 -9.47 -20.36
CA LEU A 262 -21.59 -10.65 -19.53
C LEU A 262 -20.42 -10.94 -18.58
N GLY A 263 -19.17 -10.87 -19.08
CA GLY A 263 -17.98 -11.03 -18.26
C GLY A 263 -17.90 -10.00 -17.13
N TYR A 264 -18.24 -8.74 -17.43
CA TYR A 264 -18.32 -7.69 -16.41
C TYR A 264 -19.39 -7.96 -15.35
N PHE A 265 -20.60 -8.39 -15.73
CA PHE A 265 -21.63 -8.79 -14.76
C PHE A 265 -21.18 -9.97 -13.87
N LEU A 266 -20.51 -10.98 -14.45
CA LEU A 266 -19.93 -12.09 -13.69
C LEU A 266 -18.76 -11.66 -12.79
N SER A 267 -18.18 -10.49 -13.01
CA SER A 267 -17.11 -9.94 -12.16
C SER A 267 -17.62 -9.11 -10.98
N LEU A 268 -18.93 -8.85 -10.89
CA LEU A 268 -19.50 -8.04 -9.82
C LEU A 268 -19.24 -8.66 -8.44
N PRO A 269 -18.76 -7.88 -7.46
CA PRO A 269 -18.62 -8.36 -6.09
C PRO A 269 -19.98 -8.79 -5.53
N ASN A 270 -19.97 -9.84 -4.69
CA ASN A 270 -21.16 -10.47 -4.08
C ASN A 270 -22.08 -11.25 -5.03
N MET A 271 -21.85 -11.24 -6.34
CA MET A 271 -22.40 -12.25 -7.24
C MET A 271 -21.46 -13.47 -7.21
N HIS A 272 -21.85 -14.55 -6.53
CA HIS A 272 -21.07 -15.80 -6.35
C HIS A 272 -20.88 -16.58 -7.67
N SER A 273 -20.26 -15.94 -8.65
CA SER A 273 -20.05 -16.40 -10.02
C SER A 273 -18.56 -16.58 -10.34
N ALA A 274 -17.71 -16.70 -9.32
CA ALA A 274 -16.27 -16.93 -9.48
C ALA A 274 -15.96 -18.16 -10.35
N GLY A 275 -16.76 -19.23 -10.25
CA GLY A 275 -16.63 -20.41 -11.11
C GLY A 275 -16.97 -20.13 -12.59
N ALA A 276 -17.94 -19.26 -12.85
CA ALA A 276 -18.29 -18.78 -14.19
C ALA A 276 -17.18 -17.94 -14.79
N LEU A 277 -16.72 -16.96 -14.01
CA LEU A 277 -15.70 -16.00 -14.39
C LEU A 277 -14.36 -16.69 -14.68
N THR A 278 -14.02 -17.73 -13.91
CA THR A 278 -12.85 -18.57 -14.19
C THR A 278 -12.99 -19.38 -15.47
N THR A 279 -14.12 -19.40 -16.17
CA THR A 279 -14.23 -20.02 -17.51
C THR A 279 -14.36 -19.01 -18.63
N TRP A 280 -14.61 -17.74 -18.31
CA TRP A 280 -14.71 -16.68 -19.30
C TRP A 280 -13.36 -16.44 -20.00
N GLN A 281 -13.42 -16.24 -21.31
CA GLN A 281 -12.32 -15.84 -22.17
C GLN A 281 -12.89 -15.13 -23.42
N PRO A 282 -12.10 -14.31 -24.12
CA PRO A 282 -12.51 -13.75 -25.42
C PRO A 282 -12.94 -14.84 -26.39
N LEU A 283 -13.91 -14.54 -27.26
CA LEU A 283 -14.46 -15.47 -28.25
C LEU A 283 -13.36 -15.99 -29.18
N VAL A 284 -12.44 -15.11 -29.58
CA VAL A 284 -11.26 -15.44 -30.38
C VAL A 284 -9.99 -14.97 -29.65
N PRO A 285 -9.39 -15.79 -28.77
CA PRO A 285 -8.23 -15.36 -27.94
C PRO A 285 -6.98 -14.92 -28.72
N LYS A 286 -6.84 -15.34 -29.98
CA LYS A 286 -5.72 -14.92 -30.85
C LYS A 286 -5.95 -13.59 -31.56
N SER A 287 -7.17 -13.06 -31.51
CA SER A 287 -7.53 -11.81 -32.14
C SER A 287 -8.72 -11.22 -31.39
N PRO A 288 -8.59 -10.92 -30.08
CA PRO A 288 -9.69 -10.35 -29.32
C PRO A 288 -10.02 -8.95 -29.83
N SER A 289 -11.27 -8.55 -29.71
CA SER A 289 -11.66 -7.14 -29.88
C SER A 289 -11.04 -6.25 -28.78
N GLN A 290 -11.07 -4.93 -28.97
CA GLN A 290 -10.60 -3.99 -27.95
C GLN A 290 -11.37 -4.14 -26.62
N MET A 291 -12.69 -4.28 -26.66
CA MET A 291 -13.52 -4.45 -25.46
C MET A 291 -13.23 -5.77 -24.74
N GLU A 292 -13.14 -6.89 -25.48
CA GLU A 292 -12.82 -8.20 -24.89
C GLU A 292 -11.43 -8.22 -24.28
N TYR A 293 -10.47 -7.53 -24.89
CA TYR A 293 -9.12 -7.40 -24.35
C TYR A 293 -9.13 -6.66 -23.00
N LEU A 294 -9.84 -5.54 -22.89
CA LEU A 294 -9.97 -4.82 -21.61
C LEU A 294 -10.71 -5.65 -20.56
N ALA A 295 -11.80 -6.33 -20.94
CA ALA A 295 -12.52 -7.24 -20.05
C ALA A 295 -11.61 -8.36 -19.53
N ALA A 296 -10.81 -8.97 -20.41
CA ALA A 296 -9.82 -9.95 -20.00
C ALA A 296 -8.80 -9.37 -19.01
N VAL A 297 -8.25 -8.18 -19.28
CA VAL A 297 -7.31 -7.49 -18.36
C VAL A 297 -7.96 -7.21 -17.00
N SER A 298 -9.25 -6.86 -16.97
CA SER A 298 -9.98 -6.54 -15.74
C SER A 298 -10.10 -7.74 -14.78
N PHE A 299 -10.33 -8.96 -15.28
CA PHE A 299 -10.68 -10.08 -14.38
C PHE A 299 -10.06 -11.44 -14.70
N CYS A 300 -9.45 -11.67 -15.88
CA CYS A 300 -8.78 -12.94 -16.16
C CYS A 300 -7.49 -13.14 -15.34
N GLU A 301 -7.16 -14.40 -15.08
CA GLU A 301 -5.91 -14.80 -14.42
C GLU A 301 -4.67 -14.53 -15.28
N GLN A 302 -3.52 -14.34 -14.61
CA GLN A 302 -2.27 -13.99 -15.30
C GLN A 302 -1.78 -15.05 -16.29
N SER A 303 -2.05 -16.33 -16.02
CA SER A 303 -1.74 -17.44 -16.92
C SER A 303 -2.45 -17.32 -18.27
N ARG A 304 -3.69 -16.81 -18.27
CA ARG A 304 -4.48 -16.59 -19.49
C ARG A 304 -4.07 -15.33 -20.21
N LEU A 305 -3.85 -14.25 -19.46
CA LEU A 305 -3.35 -12.99 -20.02
C LEU A 305 -2.00 -13.17 -20.73
N ALA A 306 -1.17 -14.12 -20.28
CA ALA A 306 0.11 -14.41 -20.93
C ALA A 306 -0.02 -15.08 -22.31
N VAL A 307 -1.16 -15.71 -22.61
CA VAL A 307 -1.44 -16.41 -23.89
C VAL A 307 -2.31 -15.56 -24.82
N LEU A 308 -2.94 -14.51 -24.29
CA LEU A 308 -3.79 -13.59 -25.04
C LEU A 308 -2.96 -12.71 -25.98
N GLU A 309 -3.30 -12.68 -27.25
CA GLU A 309 -2.69 -11.73 -28.19
C GLU A 309 -3.28 -10.34 -27.98
N ARG A 310 -2.41 -9.32 -27.98
CA ARG A 310 -2.83 -7.92 -27.89
C ARG A 310 -3.47 -7.50 -29.22
N PRO A 311 -4.61 -6.79 -29.23
CA PRO A 311 -5.19 -6.27 -30.47
C PRO A 311 -4.19 -5.44 -31.27
N ALA A 312 -4.27 -5.53 -32.61
CA ALA A 312 -3.33 -4.86 -33.52
C ALA A 312 -3.36 -3.33 -33.40
N PHE A 313 -4.52 -2.77 -33.05
CA PHE A 313 -4.72 -1.35 -32.84
C PHE A 313 -5.44 -1.13 -31.50
N LEU A 314 -4.92 -0.22 -30.69
CA LEU A 314 -5.57 0.27 -29.47
C LEU A 314 -5.58 1.80 -29.53
N THR A 315 -6.72 2.40 -29.26
CA THR A 315 -6.80 3.87 -29.09
C THR A 315 -5.95 4.33 -27.90
N LEU A 316 -5.66 5.64 -27.81
CA LEU A 316 -4.91 6.19 -26.67
C LEU A 316 -5.61 5.86 -25.34
N ASP A 317 -6.92 6.11 -25.26
CA ASP A 317 -7.71 5.87 -24.05
C ASP A 317 -7.72 4.39 -23.65
N VAL A 318 -7.86 3.48 -24.61
CA VAL A 318 -7.81 2.03 -24.34
C VAL A 318 -6.44 1.60 -23.82
N ARG A 319 -5.34 2.15 -24.35
CA ARG A 319 -3.99 1.88 -23.82
C ARG A 319 -3.83 2.42 -22.40
N VAL A 320 -4.35 3.61 -22.11
CA VAL A 320 -4.31 4.18 -20.75
C VAL A 320 -5.14 3.34 -19.79
N LEU A 321 -6.36 2.98 -20.16
CA LEU A 321 -7.27 2.15 -19.38
C LEU A 321 -6.68 0.75 -19.12
N GLU A 322 -5.98 0.17 -20.09
CA GLU A 322 -5.18 -1.04 -19.87
C GLU A 322 -4.19 -0.84 -18.70
N GLY A 323 -3.45 0.27 -18.68
CA GLY A 323 -2.53 0.63 -17.60
C GLY A 323 -3.23 0.78 -16.24
N LEU A 324 -4.35 1.50 -16.19
CA LEU A 324 -5.14 1.72 -14.98
C LEU A 324 -5.71 0.39 -14.43
N LEU A 325 -6.28 -0.45 -15.30
CA LEU A 325 -6.81 -1.77 -14.93
C LEU A 325 -5.70 -2.71 -14.42
N ARG A 326 -4.53 -2.70 -15.05
CA ARG A 326 -3.36 -3.46 -14.58
C ARG A 326 -2.91 -3.01 -13.19
N SER A 327 -2.96 -1.71 -12.90
CA SER A 327 -2.62 -1.22 -11.57
C SER A 327 -3.60 -1.73 -10.50
N ARG A 328 -4.91 -1.70 -10.77
CA ARG A 328 -5.94 -2.29 -9.88
C ARG A 328 -5.74 -3.79 -9.64
N ARG A 329 -5.22 -4.50 -10.65
CA ARG A 329 -4.82 -5.91 -10.57
C ARG A 329 -3.47 -6.13 -9.88
N LYS A 330 -2.90 -5.09 -9.27
CA LYS A 330 -1.61 -5.08 -8.57
C LYS A 330 -0.42 -5.43 -9.48
N GLN A 331 -0.54 -5.18 -10.78
CA GLN A 331 0.49 -5.41 -11.80
C GLN A 331 1.32 -4.14 -12.06
N TYR A 332 1.82 -3.53 -10.99
CA TYR A 332 2.39 -2.18 -11.01
C TYR A 332 3.58 -1.99 -11.99
N ASP A 333 4.40 -3.03 -12.21
CA ASP A 333 5.51 -2.94 -13.18
C ASP A 333 5.02 -2.86 -14.63
N GLN A 334 3.94 -3.56 -14.98
CA GLN A 334 3.35 -3.49 -16.31
C GLN A 334 2.52 -2.21 -16.48
N ALA A 335 1.74 -1.86 -15.45
CA ALA A 335 0.96 -0.62 -15.41
C ALA A 335 1.85 0.61 -15.60
N SER A 336 2.93 0.73 -14.83
CA SER A 336 3.85 1.88 -14.94
C SER A 336 4.48 2.02 -16.32
N LYS A 337 4.86 0.91 -16.99
CA LYS A 337 5.38 0.96 -18.36
C LYS A 337 4.34 1.47 -19.35
N VAL A 338 3.12 0.96 -19.27
CA VAL A 338 2.03 1.37 -20.17
C VAL A 338 1.70 2.85 -19.97
N LEU A 339 1.47 3.27 -18.73
CA LEU A 339 1.11 4.65 -18.39
C LEU A 339 2.23 5.64 -18.73
N ASP A 340 3.49 5.33 -18.42
CA ASP A 340 4.63 6.20 -18.75
C ASP A 340 4.76 6.42 -20.27
N THR A 341 4.56 5.36 -21.07
CA THR A 341 4.64 5.47 -22.54
C THR A 341 3.51 6.28 -23.16
N THR A 342 2.35 6.38 -22.53
CA THR A 342 1.20 7.12 -23.07
C THR A 342 1.17 8.59 -22.63
N MET A 343 1.95 8.99 -21.61
CA MET A 343 1.93 10.34 -21.04
C MET A 343 2.07 11.47 -22.07
N VAL A 344 3.04 11.36 -22.99
CA VAL A 344 3.29 12.40 -24.00
C VAL A 344 2.09 12.56 -24.94
N GLU A 345 1.48 11.45 -25.34
CA GLU A 345 0.29 11.44 -26.20
C GLU A 345 -0.93 12.02 -25.46
N VAL A 346 -1.10 11.70 -24.16
CA VAL A 346 -2.17 12.27 -23.32
C VAL A 346 -2.03 13.79 -23.20
N ILE A 347 -0.83 14.30 -22.95
CA ILE A 347 -0.57 15.75 -22.92
C ILE A 347 -0.91 16.39 -24.27
N SER A 348 -0.51 15.75 -25.37
CA SER A 348 -0.76 16.28 -26.72
C SER A 348 -2.24 16.29 -27.09
N GLN A 349 -3.01 15.29 -26.66
CA GLN A 349 -4.42 15.14 -27.05
C GLN A 349 -5.37 15.95 -26.14
N TYR A 350 -5.13 15.93 -24.82
CA TYR A 350 -6.04 16.52 -23.83
C TYR A 350 -5.53 17.82 -23.22
N GLY A 351 -4.23 18.09 -23.31
CA GLY A 351 -3.59 19.28 -22.74
C GLY A 351 -3.04 19.07 -21.32
N SER A 352 -2.15 19.97 -20.91
CA SER A 352 -1.38 19.89 -19.66
C SER A 352 -2.20 20.11 -18.38
N CYS A 353 -3.40 20.68 -18.49
CA CYS A 353 -4.28 20.93 -17.34
C CYS A 353 -5.52 20.01 -17.33
N SER A 354 -5.53 18.98 -18.16
CA SER A 354 -6.66 18.05 -18.30
C SER A 354 -6.77 17.11 -17.10
N MET A 355 -8.00 16.72 -16.77
CA MET A 355 -8.26 15.75 -15.71
C MET A 355 -7.67 14.36 -16.06
N GLN A 356 -7.70 14.00 -17.34
CA GLN A 356 -7.08 12.80 -17.91
C GLN A 356 -5.61 12.71 -17.49
N LEU A 357 -4.84 13.78 -17.72
CA LEU A 357 -3.43 13.81 -17.36
C LEU A 357 -3.23 13.68 -15.86
N GLY A 358 -4.05 14.35 -15.05
CA GLY A 358 -3.97 14.27 -13.58
C GLY A 358 -4.19 12.85 -13.07
N ILE A 359 -5.21 12.14 -13.58
CA ILE A 359 -5.49 10.72 -13.23
C ILE A 359 -4.32 9.82 -13.63
N VAL A 360 -3.85 9.92 -14.87
CA VAL A 360 -2.75 9.09 -15.39
C VAL A 360 -1.46 9.32 -14.59
N THR A 361 -1.14 10.58 -14.30
CA THR A 361 0.05 10.96 -13.53
C THR A 361 -0.03 10.45 -12.11
N ALA A 362 -1.18 10.62 -11.44
CA ALA A 362 -1.37 10.14 -10.07
C ALA A 362 -1.22 8.62 -9.98
N GLU A 363 -1.81 7.88 -10.92
CA GLU A 363 -1.72 6.42 -10.91
C GLU A 363 -0.34 5.89 -11.30
N LEU A 364 0.36 6.56 -12.23
CA LEU A 364 1.76 6.26 -12.53
C LEU A 364 2.65 6.47 -11.29
N ALA A 365 2.45 7.57 -10.56
CA ALA A 365 3.18 7.84 -9.34
C ALA A 365 2.85 6.83 -8.23
N ASN A 366 1.59 6.42 -8.09
CA ASN A 366 1.19 5.32 -7.19
C ASN A 366 1.94 4.03 -7.53
N CYS A 367 2.01 3.67 -8.81
CA CYS A 367 2.78 2.50 -9.26
C CYS A 367 4.26 2.62 -8.85
N TYR A 368 4.88 3.79 -9.03
CA TYR A 368 6.26 4.03 -8.60
C TYR A 368 6.45 3.94 -7.09
N ASN A 369 5.52 4.49 -6.29
CA ASN A 369 5.56 4.39 -4.84
C ASN A 369 5.51 2.94 -4.37
N VAL A 370 4.60 2.13 -4.92
CA VAL A 370 4.50 0.71 -4.58
C VAL A 370 5.75 -0.07 -5.01
N LEU A 371 6.38 0.32 -6.12
CA LEU A 371 7.62 -0.28 -6.62
C LEU A 371 8.90 0.23 -5.93
N ARG A 372 8.78 1.01 -4.85
CA ARG A 372 9.92 1.61 -4.12
C ARG A 372 10.79 2.51 -5.01
N ARG A 373 10.12 3.29 -5.87
CA ARG A 373 10.72 4.30 -6.75
C ARG A 373 10.16 5.69 -6.40
N GLU A 374 10.04 5.99 -5.12
CA GLU A 374 9.40 7.19 -4.59
C GLU A 374 10.05 8.50 -5.11
N ALA A 375 11.37 8.50 -5.31
CA ALA A 375 12.07 9.66 -5.89
C ALA A 375 11.66 9.96 -7.34
N LEU A 376 11.34 8.92 -8.12
CA LEU A 376 10.82 9.07 -9.48
C LEU A 376 9.36 9.55 -9.45
N ALA A 377 8.56 9.06 -8.50
CA ALA A 377 7.20 9.53 -8.27
C ALA A 377 7.18 11.03 -7.92
N GLU A 378 7.99 11.47 -6.95
CA GLU A 378 8.13 12.87 -6.55
C GLU A 378 8.51 13.78 -7.71
N LEU A 379 9.50 13.37 -8.53
CA LEU A 379 9.93 14.12 -9.71
C LEU A 379 8.81 14.29 -10.74
N THR A 380 8.05 13.22 -11.01
CA THR A 380 6.93 13.23 -11.96
C THR A 380 5.79 14.13 -11.45
N LEU A 381 5.46 14.02 -10.17
CA LEU A 381 4.35 14.76 -9.55
C LEU A 381 4.62 16.26 -9.41
N THR A 382 5.85 16.63 -9.02
CA THR A 382 6.20 18.05 -8.80
C THR A 382 6.01 18.86 -10.08
N LYS A 383 6.43 18.34 -11.23
CA LYS A 383 6.24 18.98 -12.53
C LYS A 383 4.77 19.17 -12.90
N SER A 384 3.93 18.18 -12.61
CA SER A 384 2.50 18.26 -12.91
C SER A 384 1.76 19.22 -11.97
N LEU A 385 2.12 19.23 -10.68
CA LEU A 385 1.51 20.13 -9.69
C LEU A 385 1.89 21.60 -9.93
N GLU A 386 3.13 21.89 -10.34
CA GLU A 386 3.54 23.26 -10.73
C GLU A 386 2.66 23.85 -11.84
N LEU A 387 2.11 23.01 -12.73
CA LEU A 387 1.23 23.43 -13.83
C LEU A 387 -0.25 23.54 -13.43
N LEU A 388 -0.67 22.82 -12.38
CA LEU A 388 -2.08 22.63 -12.01
C LEU A 388 -2.54 23.45 -10.79
N LEU A 389 -1.62 24.05 -10.03
CA LEU A 389 -1.91 24.84 -8.82
C LEU A 389 -2.47 26.25 -9.09
N ASP A 390 -3.11 26.46 -10.25
CA ASP A 390 -3.98 27.63 -10.43
C ASP A 390 -5.19 27.50 -9.48
N SER A 391 -5.59 28.59 -8.81
CA SER A 391 -6.41 28.50 -7.58
C SER A 391 -7.76 27.80 -7.77
N ASP A 392 -8.33 27.83 -8.97
CA ASP A 392 -9.65 27.26 -9.26
C ASP A 392 -9.64 25.73 -9.46
N LEU A 393 -8.47 25.12 -9.67
CA LEU A 393 -8.32 23.67 -9.89
C LEU A 393 -7.79 22.91 -8.68
N SER A 394 -7.32 23.61 -7.64
CA SER A 394 -6.70 23.00 -6.46
C SER A 394 -7.57 21.92 -5.79
N ASN A 395 -8.89 22.08 -5.87
CA ASN A 395 -9.87 21.17 -5.26
C ASN A 395 -10.48 20.17 -6.26
N ARG A 396 -10.02 20.18 -7.52
CA ARG A 396 -10.41 19.17 -8.52
C ARG A 396 -9.83 17.82 -8.12
N ARG A 397 -10.59 16.74 -8.31
CA ARG A 397 -10.28 15.41 -7.77
C ARG A 397 -8.93 14.86 -8.20
N ASP A 398 -8.58 15.04 -9.46
CA ASP A 398 -7.29 14.62 -10.02
C ASP A 398 -6.12 15.33 -9.33
N VAL A 399 -6.26 16.62 -8.99
CA VAL A 399 -5.25 17.36 -8.22
C VAL A 399 -5.15 16.83 -6.79
N ILE A 400 -6.28 16.45 -6.17
CA ILE A 400 -6.27 15.78 -4.86
C ILE A 400 -5.56 14.41 -4.94
N TYR A 401 -5.78 13.62 -6.00
CA TYR A 401 -5.05 12.37 -6.23
C TYR A 401 -3.55 12.59 -6.37
N LEU A 402 -3.12 13.62 -7.10
CA LEU A 402 -1.71 14.00 -7.21
C LEU A 402 -1.12 14.38 -5.86
N ARG A 403 -1.85 15.13 -5.03
CA ARG A 403 -1.43 15.51 -3.67
C ARG A 403 -1.29 14.28 -2.77
N PHE A 404 -2.20 13.30 -2.85
CA PHE A 404 -2.05 12.04 -2.12
C PHE A 404 -0.85 11.24 -2.58
N ALA A 405 -0.68 11.06 -3.89
CA ALA A 405 0.45 10.35 -4.45
C ALA A 405 1.78 11.02 -4.05
N LEU A 406 1.82 12.37 -3.98
CA LEU A 406 3.00 13.11 -3.54
C LEU A 406 3.26 12.89 -2.05
N ALA A 407 2.23 13.02 -1.21
CA ALA A 407 2.34 12.74 0.22
C ALA A 407 2.84 11.31 0.48
N ASP A 408 2.32 10.32 -0.23
CA ASP A 408 2.74 8.92 -0.13
C ASP A 408 4.20 8.73 -0.59
N SER A 409 4.64 9.45 -1.63
CA SER A 409 6.05 9.47 -2.09
C SER A 409 6.99 10.04 -1.02
N LEU A 410 6.60 11.15 -0.39
CA LEU A 410 7.37 11.82 0.65
C LEU A 410 7.43 10.97 1.93
N ILE A 411 6.30 10.36 2.32
CA ILE A 411 6.21 9.42 3.44
C ILE A 411 7.12 8.21 3.21
N GLY A 412 7.11 7.64 2.00
CA GLY A 412 7.97 6.51 1.64
C GLY A 412 9.47 6.84 1.70
N GLN A 413 9.84 8.10 1.48
CA GLN A 413 11.20 8.63 1.63
C GLN A 413 11.52 9.14 3.06
N ALA A 414 10.62 8.95 4.02
CA ALA A 414 10.72 9.51 5.38
C ALA A 414 10.81 11.05 5.45
N LYS A 415 10.39 11.77 4.40
CA LYS A 415 10.26 13.24 4.35
C LYS A 415 8.93 13.70 4.98
N TYR A 416 8.69 13.32 6.24
CA TYR A 416 7.40 13.56 6.89
C TYR A 416 7.06 15.05 7.06
N GLN A 417 8.08 15.89 7.26
CA GLN A 417 7.90 17.34 7.40
C GLN A 417 7.32 17.99 6.14
N ASP A 418 7.60 17.43 4.97
CA ASP A 418 7.07 17.91 3.68
C ASP A 418 5.69 17.31 3.38
N ALA A 419 5.42 16.08 3.83
CA ALA A 419 4.14 15.41 3.63
C ALA A 419 3.01 16.01 4.51
N VAL A 420 3.33 16.41 5.74
CA VAL A 420 2.35 16.90 6.72
C VAL A 420 1.57 18.13 6.22
N PRO A 421 2.19 19.20 5.69
CA PRO A 421 1.47 20.36 5.16
C PRO A 421 0.50 20.02 4.03
N ILE A 422 0.89 19.10 3.13
CA ILE A 422 0.05 18.67 2.01
C ILE A 422 -1.24 18.03 2.53
N LEU A 423 -1.11 17.09 3.47
CA LEU A 423 -2.23 16.37 4.07
C LEU A 423 -3.11 17.29 4.92
N GLN A 424 -2.50 18.15 5.73
CA GLN A 424 -3.22 19.14 6.55
C GLN A 424 -4.02 20.10 5.66
N GLY A 425 -3.45 20.55 4.55
CA GLY A 425 -4.15 21.41 3.59
C GLY A 425 -5.32 20.72 2.88
N ILE A 426 -5.41 19.39 2.83
CA ILE A 426 -6.61 18.68 2.35
C ILE A 426 -7.66 18.62 3.47
N ILE A 427 -7.22 18.43 4.71
CA ILE A 427 -8.09 18.31 5.88
C ILE A 427 -8.75 19.65 6.23
N ASP A 428 -8.02 20.75 6.11
CA ASP A 428 -8.49 22.09 6.52
C ASP A 428 -9.44 22.71 5.52
N ASP A 429 -9.49 22.20 4.28
CA ASP A 429 -10.37 22.69 3.23
C ASP A 429 -11.79 22.12 3.39
N PRO A 430 -12.81 22.96 3.62
CA PRO A 430 -14.18 22.50 3.79
C PRO A 430 -14.86 22.06 2.48
N ASP A 431 -14.35 22.47 1.32
CA ASP A 431 -14.92 22.15 0.01
C ASP A 431 -14.49 20.77 -0.50
N VAL A 432 -13.50 20.16 0.17
CA VAL A 432 -13.06 18.79 -0.08
C VAL A 432 -13.99 17.77 0.59
N SER A 433 -14.32 16.69 -0.12
CA SER A 433 -15.25 15.66 0.35
C SER A 433 -14.77 14.96 1.64
N ALA A 434 -15.73 14.46 2.43
CA ALA A 434 -15.47 13.70 3.65
C ALA A 434 -14.53 12.50 3.41
N THR A 435 -14.69 11.80 2.28
CA THR A 435 -13.83 10.69 1.85
C THR A 435 -12.37 11.10 1.77
N PHE A 436 -12.05 12.19 1.06
CA PHE A 436 -10.67 12.66 0.93
C PHE A 436 -10.12 13.21 2.24
N ARG A 437 -10.94 13.93 3.01
CA ARG A 437 -10.53 14.44 4.33
C ARG A 437 -10.22 13.28 5.29
N MET A 438 -11.00 12.21 5.26
CA MET A 438 -10.73 10.97 6.03
C MET A 438 -9.43 10.31 5.56
N MET A 439 -9.27 10.06 4.25
CA MET A 439 -8.04 9.47 3.70
C MET A 439 -6.78 10.26 4.08
N SER A 440 -6.88 11.59 4.13
CA SER A 440 -5.81 12.49 4.58
C SER A 440 -5.57 12.40 6.08
N ALA A 441 -6.64 12.39 6.89
CA ALA A 441 -6.55 12.26 8.35
C ALA A 441 -5.85 10.96 8.78
N LEU A 442 -6.15 9.84 8.11
CA LEU A 442 -5.50 8.54 8.36
C LEU A 442 -4.00 8.59 8.04
N ARG A 443 -3.62 9.10 6.86
CA ARG A 443 -2.21 9.28 6.47
C ARG A 443 -1.47 10.23 7.41
N LEU A 444 -2.12 11.31 7.84
CA LEU A 444 -1.54 12.29 8.75
C LEU A 444 -1.32 11.69 10.14
N THR A 445 -2.27 10.90 10.64
CA THR A 445 -2.13 10.17 11.91
C THR A 445 -0.93 9.22 11.85
N ARG A 446 -0.86 8.39 10.80
CA ARG A 446 0.28 7.49 10.55
C ARG A 446 1.62 8.22 10.45
N SER A 447 1.64 9.37 9.78
CA SER A 447 2.86 10.16 9.60
C SER A 447 3.36 10.75 10.93
N LYS A 448 2.46 11.37 11.72
CA LYS A 448 2.79 11.91 13.05
C LYS A 448 3.30 10.83 13.99
N ARG A 449 2.71 9.63 13.90
CA ARG A 449 3.13 8.44 14.64
C ARG A 449 4.57 8.02 14.32
N ARG A 450 4.91 7.96 13.03
CA ARG A 450 6.27 7.65 12.54
C ARG A 450 7.30 8.75 12.83
N MET A 451 6.85 9.97 13.07
CA MET A 451 7.71 11.08 13.53
C MET A 451 8.03 11.02 15.04
N HIS A 452 7.50 10.02 15.76
CA HIS A 452 7.62 9.91 17.23
C HIS A 452 7.06 11.14 17.97
N GLU A 453 6.02 11.76 17.42
CA GLU A 453 5.24 12.73 18.19
C GLU A 453 4.64 12.05 19.43
N ASP A 454 4.41 12.84 20.49
CA ASP A 454 3.75 12.33 21.70
C ASP A 454 2.41 11.68 21.34
N ALA A 455 2.26 10.38 21.61
CA ALA A 455 1.06 9.61 21.29
C ALA A 455 -0.23 10.25 21.87
N ARG A 456 -0.12 11.01 22.96
CA ARG A 456 -1.26 11.76 23.54
C ARG A 456 -1.77 12.87 22.63
N LYS A 457 -0.92 13.46 21.80
CA LYS A 457 -1.33 14.46 20.79
C LYS A 457 -2.28 13.88 19.76
N ALA A 458 -2.21 12.57 19.49
CA ALA A 458 -3.15 11.91 18.60
C ALA A 458 -4.60 12.00 19.11
N PHE A 459 -4.81 12.17 20.42
CA PHE A 459 -6.12 12.24 21.06
C PHE A 459 -6.55 13.65 21.45
N GLN A 460 -5.73 14.68 21.21
CA GLN A 460 -6.11 16.07 21.50
C GLN A 460 -7.30 16.52 20.66
N GLN A 461 -8.14 17.38 21.21
CA GLN A 461 -9.24 17.99 20.46
C GLN A 461 -8.70 18.66 19.20
N LYS A 462 -9.33 18.39 18.04
CA LYS A 462 -8.87 18.76 16.68
C LYS A 462 -7.69 17.95 16.11
N SER A 463 -7.30 16.83 16.74
CA SER A 463 -6.35 15.90 16.13
C SER A 463 -6.96 15.26 14.87
N PRO A 464 -6.12 14.68 13.99
CA PRO A 464 -6.63 13.98 12.82
C PRO A 464 -7.57 12.81 13.17
N LEU A 465 -7.40 12.16 14.34
CA LEU A 465 -8.33 11.12 14.81
C LEU A 465 -9.72 11.70 15.13
N TRP A 466 -9.80 12.84 15.83
CA TRP A 466 -11.09 13.50 16.08
C TRP A 466 -11.76 13.99 14.81
N ILE A 467 -10.96 14.46 13.84
CA ILE A 467 -11.47 14.82 12.52
C ILE A 467 -12.01 13.57 11.81
N GLY A 468 -11.27 12.47 11.81
CA GLY A 468 -11.73 11.18 11.28
C GLY A 468 -13.05 10.74 11.91
N PHE A 469 -13.16 10.79 13.24
CA PHE A 469 -14.41 10.50 13.95
C PHE A 469 -15.59 11.33 13.43
N SER A 470 -15.40 12.65 13.25
CA SER A 470 -16.47 13.54 12.75
C SER A 470 -16.92 13.23 11.31
N LEU A 471 -16.18 12.42 10.57
CA LEU A 471 -16.44 12.07 9.17
C LEU A 471 -17.06 10.68 9.00
N LEU A 472 -17.16 9.86 10.06
CA LEU A 472 -17.56 8.45 9.97
C LEU A 472 -18.90 8.24 9.25
N ASP A 473 -19.90 9.08 9.52
CA ASP A 473 -21.24 8.94 8.93
C ASP A 473 -21.28 9.25 7.42
N ASN A 474 -20.20 9.82 6.87
CA ASN A 474 -20.14 10.34 5.49
C ASN A 474 -19.06 9.64 4.65
N VAL A 475 -18.52 8.50 5.10
CA VAL A 475 -17.50 7.75 4.36
C VAL A 475 -17.89 6.27 4.21
N PRO A 476 -17.38 5.58 3.17
CA PRO A 476 -17.65 4.15 2.99
C PRO A 476 -17.09 3.29 4.14
N ASP A 477 -17.74 2.15 4.40
CA ASP A 477 -17.34 1.18 5.44
C ASP A 477 -15.85 0.80 5.38
N VAL A 478 -15.26 0.71 4.18
CA VAL A 478 -13.81 0.42 4.03
C VAL A 478 -12.95 1.46 4.75
N LEU A 479 -13.28 2.75 4.64
CA LEU A 479 -12.55 3.82 5.33
C LEU A 479 -12.87 3.87 6.82
N VAL A 480 -14.09 3.49 7.22
CA VAL A 480 -14.45 3.28 8.63
C VAL A 480 -13.55 2.20 9.24
N MET A 481 -13.32 1.10 8.53
CA MET A 481 -12.43 0.04 9.02
C MET A 481 -10.97 0.49 9.11
N GLU A 482 -10.45 1.20 8.12
CA GLU A 482 -9.09 1.78 8.19
C GLU A 482 -8.96 2.78 9.35
N TYR A 483 -10.01 3.54 9.64
CA TYR A 483 -10.05 4.44 10.80
C TYR A 483 -10.01 3.66 12.12
N VAL A 484 -10.82 2.61 12.27
CA VAL A 484 -10.83 1.76 13.46
C VAL A 484 -9.47 1.10 13.68
N GLU A 485 -8.83 0.63 12.60
CA GLU A 485 -7.47 0.10 12.63
C GLU A 485 -6.45 1.18 13.06
N GLU A 486 -6.50 2.39 12.52
CA GLU A 486 -5.53 3.42 12.93
C GLU A 486 -5.76 3.90 14.37
N LEU A 487 -7.02 3.93 14.83
CA LEU A 487 -7.38 4.27 16.19
C LEU A 487 -6.84 3.24 17.19
N GLY A 488 -7.02 1.94 16.94
CA GLY A 488 -6.43 0.91 17.80
C GLY A 488 -4.90 0.99 17.85
N CYS A 489 -4.27 1.40 16.73
CA CYS A 489 -2.81 1.52 16.61
C CYS A 489 -2.35 2.67 17.51
N SER A 490 -3.07 3.79 17.46
CA SER A 490 -2.83 4.96 18.30
C SER A 490 -3.07 4.69 19.78
N ILE A 491 -4.07 3.86 20.13
CA ILE A 491 -4.32 3.44 21.52
C ILE A 491 -3.16 2.57 22.03
N SER A 492 -2.67 1.64 21.20
CA SER A 492 -1.60 0.72 21.58
C SER A 492 -0.27 1.40 21.90
N GLU A 493 -0.07 2.63 21.40
CA GLU A 493 1.12 3.44 21.64
C GLU A 493 1.03 4.31 22.90
N LEU A 494 -0.13 4.39 23.56
CA LEU A 494 -0.29 5.22 24.75
C LEU A 494 0.57 4.69 25.94
N PRO A 495 1.29 5.58 26.65
CA PRO A 495 2.18 5.19 27.73
C PRO A 495 1.41 4.77 29.00
N LYS A 496 1.72 3.56 29.51
CA LYS A 496 1.00 2.90 30.63
C LYS A 496 0.98 3.61 32.01
N ARG A 497 1.65 4.76 32.22
CA ARG A 497 1.87 5.35 33.57
C ARG A 497 1.61 6.86 33.70
N LYS A 498 1.19 7.55 32.64
CA LYS A 498 0.90 9.00 32.69
C LYS A 498 -0.55 9.26 32.27
N LEU A 499 -1.46 8.92 33.18
CA LEU A 499 -2.91 8.91 32.97
C LEU A 499 -3.61 10.21 33.39
N GLU A 500 -2.86 11.31 33.52
CA GLU A 500 -3.45 12.63 33.82
C GLU A 500 -4.19 13.24 32.62
N ASP A 501 -3.96 12.74 31.40
CA ASP A 501 -4.66 13.17 30.16
C ASP A 501 -5.60 12.08 29.58
N SER A 502 -6.19 11.22 30.42
CA SER A 502 -7.04 10.10 29.95
C SER A 502 -8.38 10.52 29.36
N LYS A 503 -8.80 11.77 29.61
CA LYS A 503 -10.16 12.23 29.34
C LYS A 503 -10.46 12.23 27.84
N ASN A 504 -9.61 12.84 27.02
CA ASN A 504 -9.88 12.93 25.58
C ASN A 504 -9.81 11.57 24.88
N THR A 505 -8.91 10.67 25.34
CA THR A 505 -8.83 9.30 24.83
C THR A 505 -10.09 8.50 25.16
N GLN A 506 -10.56 8.56 26.42
CA GLN A 506 -11.80 7.90 26.84
C GLN A 506 -13.00 8.49 26.11
N GLU A 507 -13.10 9.82 26.02
CA GLU A 507 -14.16 10.50 25.27
C GLU A 507 -14.21 10.04 23.81
N LEU A 508 -13.07 9.94 23.12
CA LEU A 508 -13.04 9.47 21.73
C LEU A 508 -13.43 7.99 21.60
N ILE A 509 -12.92 7.14 22.49
CA ILE A 509 -13.25 5.70 22.51
C ILE A 509 -14.75 5.49 22.74
N GLU A 510 -15.33 6.18 23.72
CA GLU A 510 -16.76 6.12 24.05
C GLU A 510 -17.60 6.62 22.87
N ALA A 511 -17.20 7.74 22.25
CA ALA A 511 -17.90 8.30 21.10
C ALA A 511 -17.89 7.35 19.89
N VAL A 512 -16.73 6.77 19.55
CA VAL A 512 -16.59 5.79 18.45
C VAL A 512 -17.40 4.53 18.72
N ASN A 513 -17.34 3.99 19.94
CA ASN A 513 -18.13 2.82 20.32
C ASN A 513 -19.63 3.10 20.25
N SER A 514 -20.07 4.28 20.72
CA SER A 514 -21.47 4.68 20.63
C SER A 514 -21.94 4.84 19.19
N ALA A 515 -21.08 5.32 18.29
CA ALA A 515 -21.41 5.51 16.88
C ALA A 515 -21.48 4.18 16.09
N LEU A 516 -20.57 3.25 16.36
CA LEU A 516 -20.39 2.06 15.52
C LEU A 516 -20.96 0.76 16.10
N SER A 517 -21.29 0.70 17.41
CA SER A 517 -21.76 -0.53 18.08
C SER A 517 -23.08 -1.10 17.57
N THR A 518 -23.87 -0.32 16.82
CA THR A 518 -25.14 -0.75 16.23
C THR A 518 -24.98 -1.33 14.82
N SER A 519 -23.81 -1.20 14.19
CA SER A 519 -23.56 -1.66 12.82
C SER A 519 -22.95 -3.06 12.80
N SER A 520 -23.78 -4.06 12.49
CA SER A 520 -23.36 -5.47 12.44
C SER A 520 -22.34 -5.76 11.32
N SER A 521 -22.27 -4.96 10.26
CA SER A 521 -21.27 -5.09 9.19
C SER A 521 -19.86 -4.74 9.68
N VAL A 522 -19.76 -3.75 10.58
CA VAL A 522 -18.50 -3.25 11.14
C VAL A 522 -18.00 -4.15 12.26
N THR A 523 -18.89 -4.58 13.16
CA THR A 523 -18.49 -5.34 14.38
C THR A 523 -17.99 -6.76 14.10
N ASN A 524 -18.35 -7.35 12.96
CA ASN A 524 -17.92 -8.69 12.55
C ASN A 524 -16.56 -8.70 11.81
N ASN A 525 -15.91 -7.55 11.65
CA ASN A 525 -14.69 -7.41 10.88
C ASN A 525 -13.43 -7.60 11.78
N PRO A 526 -12.36 -8.26 11.29
CA PRO A 526 -11.12 -8.45 12.05
C PRO A 526 -10.48 -7.16 12.61
N CYS A 527 -10.65 -6.02 11.93
CA CYS A 527 -10.10 -4.75 12.43
C CYS A 527 -10.83 -4.28 13.70
N TRP A 528 -12.13 -4.56 13.80
CA TRP A 528 -12.93 -4.25 14.99
C TRP A 528 -12.54 -5.14 16.18
N GLU A 529 -12.29 -6.43 15.93
CA GLU A 529 -11.80 -7.36 16.96
C GLU A 529 -10.47 -6.89 17.55
N TRP A 530 -9.52 -6.51 16.69
CA TRP A 530 -8.23 -6.01 17.11
C TRP A 530 -8.34 -4.67 17.87
N TYR A 531 -9.20 -3.76 17.41
CA TYR A 531 -9.48 -2.50 18.11
C TYR A 531 -10.06 -2.75 19.51
N THR A 532 -11.02 -3.65 19.62
CA THR A 532 -11.65 -4.04 20.90
C THR A 532 -10.60 -4.57 21.87
N LYS A 533 -9.69 -5.43 21.39
CA LYS A 533 -8.56 -5.90 22.20
C LYS A 533 -7.68 -4.76 22.72
N CYS A 534 -7.33 -3.79 21.86
CA CYS A 534 -6.55 -2.61 22.27
C CYS A 534 -7.29 -1.77 23.33
N GLN A 535 -8.61 -1.63 23.22
CA GLN A 535 -9.43 -0.93 24.22
C GLN A 535 -9.50 -1.66 25.56
N GLU A 536 -9.67 -2.97 25.56
CA GLU A 536 -9.70 -3.78 26.78
C GLU A 536 -8.38 -3.68 27.53
N GLU A 537 -7.26 -3.79 26.80
CA GLU A 537 -5.92 -3.59 27.36
C GLU A 537 -5.74 -2.19 27.92
N TYR A 538 -6.26 -1.15 27.27
CA TYR A 538 -6.23 0.23 27.76
C TYR A 538 -7.11 0.42 29.01
N SER A 539 -8.34 -0.08 29.00
CA SER A 539 -9.31 0.02 30.11
C SER A 539 -8.84 -0.73 31.36
N GLY A 540 -8.18 -1.87 31.18
CA GLY A 540 -7.50 -2.60 32.25
C GLY A 540 -6.44 -1.74 32.93
N GLN A 541 -5.65 -0.99 32.16
CA GLN A 541 -4.62 -0.09 32.70
C GLN A 541 -5.20 1.06 33.52
N ILE A 542 -6.33 1.66 33.09
CA ILE A 542 -7.02 2.71 33.87
C ILE A 542 -7.51 2.16 35.20
N THR A 543 -8.09 0.95 35.19
CA THR A 543 -8.63 0.30 36.39
C THR A 543 -7.53 -0.03 37.40
N GLU A 544 -6.35 -0.44 36.93
CA GLU A 544 -5.16 -0.68 37.77
C GLU A 544 -4.58 0.63 38.33
N ALA A 545 -4.45 1.68 37.50
CA ALA A 545 -3.95 3.00 37.93
C ALA A 545 -4.86 3.70 38.95
N THR A 546 -6.19 3.53 38.82
CA THR A 546 -7.18 4.08 39.77
C THR A 546 -7.11 3.39 41.13
N LYS A 547 -6.67 2.12 41.18
CA LYS A 547 -6.41 1.38 42.43
C LYS A 547 -5.10 1.82 43.09
N GLU A 548 -4.06 2.12 42.30
CA GLU A 548 -2.77 2.61 42.80
C GLU A 548 -2.84 4.07 43.31
N ASN A 549 -3.65 4.94 42.71
CA ASN A 549 -3.80 6.36 43.12
C ASN A 549 -4.46 6.58 44.51
N LYS A 550 -5.06 5.55 45.13
CA LYS A 550 -5.46 5.60 46.56
C LYS A 550 -4.29 5.42 47.52
N GLY A 551 -3.09 5.11 47.03
CA GLY A 551 -1.90 4.86 47.82
C GLY A 551 -0.69 5.62 47.29
N LYS A 552 -0.47 6.81 47.86
CA LYS A 552 0.75 7.65 47.80
C LYS A 552 0.88 8.57 46.58
N GLY A 553 1.11 9.84 46.92
CA GLY A 553 1.53 10.88 45.99
C GLY A 553 3.04 11.05 45.88
N VAL A 554 3.38 12.12 45.15
CA VAL A 554 4.66 12.77 44.88
C VAL A 554 5.38 12.31 43.59
N ASP A 555 5.11 13.11 42.54
CA ASP A 555 5.98 13.66 41.48
C ASP A 555 7.16 12.85 40.92
N GLU A 556 7.17 12.65 39.58
CA GLU A 556 8.27 13.15 38.73
C GLU A 556 7.96 13.10 37.21
N VAL A 557 8.37 14.18 36.53
CA VAL A 557 8.25 14.53 35.10
C VAL A 557 9.26 13.74 34.25
N LEU A 558 8.90 13.13 33.12
CA LEU A 558 9.33 13.40 31.71
C LEU A 558 9.16 12.05 30.97
N GLY A 559 8.78 11.88 29.69
CA GLY A 559 9.28 12.42 28.43
C GLY A 559 9.23 11.20 27.46
N ASN A 560 8.87 11.42 26.20
CA ASN A 560 8.80 10.37 25.17
C ASN A 560 10.16 9.69 24.95
N GLU A 561 10.18 8.45 24.42
CA GLU A 561 11.01 8.03 23.27
C GLU A 561 11.16 6.49 23.08
N LEU A 562 10.94 6.08 21.83
CA LEU A 562 11.65 5.09 20.98
C LEU A 562 12.13 3.71 21.54
N PRO A 563 11.88 2.60 20.81
CA PRO A 563 12.74 1.41 20.86
C PRO A 563 14.03 1.72 20.07
N PRO A 564 15.23 1.52 20.63
CA PRO A 564 15.78 0.17 20.81
C PRO A 564 16.73 0.05 22.02
N GLN A 565 16.27 -0.37 23.20
CA GLN A 565 17.17 -0.43 24.38
C GLN A 565 16.79 -1.49 25.43
N SER A 566 16.30 -2.67 25.04
CA SER A 566 15.96 -3.73 26.03
C SER A 566 16.99 -4.85 26.15
N VAL A 567 18.15 -4.75 25.49
CA VAL A 567 19.21 -5.77 25.53
C VAL A 567 20.53 -5.09 25.90
N ASP A 568 21.17 -5.53 26.99
CA ASP A 568 22.45 -4.96 27.43
C ASP A 568 23.63 -5.48 26.61
N ASP A 569 23.57 -6.73 26.14
CA ASP A 569 24.63 -7.43 25.41
C ASP A 569 24.05 -8.27 24.25
N MET A 570 24.59 -8.14 23.03
CA MET A 570 24.22 -8.96 21.86
C MET A 570 25.43 -9.75 21.32
N SER A 571 25.25 -11.05 21.12
CA SER A 571 26.27 -12.01 20.66
C SER A 571 25.71 -12.98 19.62
N VAL A 572 26.25 -13.03 18.40
CA VAL A 572 25.71 -13.94 17.35
C VAL A 572 26.81 -14.44 16.38
N ASP A 573 26.54 -15.46 15.52
CA ASP A 573 27.47 -16.07 14.54
C ASP A 573 26.83 -16.32 13.14
N GLU A 574 27.66 -16.42 12.09
CA GLU A 574 27.42 -16.55 10.64
C GLU A 574 26.39 -15.60 9.99
N GLY A 575 25.16 -16.06 9.75
CA GLY A 575 24.09 -15.23 9.14
C GLY A 575 23.54 -14.16 10.10
N PRO A 576 23.29 -14.49 11.37
CA PRO A 576 22.85 -13.51 12.36
C PRO A 576 23.96 -12.69 13.04
N CYS A 577 25.23 -12.89 12.67
CA CYS A 577 26.36 -12.00 13.02
C CYS A 577 26.21 -10.60 12.41
N LEU A 578 25.81 -10.56 11.12
CA LEU A 578 25.47 -9.33 10.43
C LEU A 578 24.31 -8.60 11.13
N ASN A 579 23.30 -9.34 11.61
CA ASN A 579 22.20 -8.75 12.38
C ASN A 579 22.69 -8.10 13.68
N SER A 580 23.69 -8.67 14.36
CA SER A 580 24.27 -8.07 15.57
C SER A 580 25.00 -6.77 15.27
N ILE A 581 25.76 -6.72 14.17
CA ILE A 581 26.45 -5.51 13.73
C ILE A 581 25.43 -4.45 13.30
N MET A 582 24.42 -4.82 12.50
CA MET A 582 23.37 -3.92 12.01
C MET A 582 22.52 -3.35 13.16
N LEU A 583 22.00 -4.20 14.05
CA LEU A 583 21.11 -3.79 15.13
C LEU A 583 21.87 -3.18 16.32
N GLY A 584 23.05 -3.71 16.66
CA GLY A 584 23.83 -3.28 17.82
C GLY A 584 24.77 -2.12 17.52
N SER A 585 25.70 -2.32 16.58
CA SER A 585 26.76 -1.35 16.29
C SER A 585 26.31 -0.23 15.35
N LEU A 586 25.48 -0.53 14.35
CA LEU A 586 24.93 0.45 13.40
C LEU A 586 23.56 1.01 13.84
N ARG A 587 22.92 0.43 14.87
CA ARG A 587 21.62 0.85 15.43
C ARG A 587 20.49 0.92 14.38
N MET A 588 20.51 0.02 13.40
CA MET A 588 19.43 -0.10 12.42
C MET A 588 18.13 -0.58 13.08
N SER A 589 16.99 -0.14 12.54
CA SER A 589 15.72 -0.81 12.82
C SER A 589 15.71 -2.23 12.23
N VAL A 590 14.80 -3.08 12.71
CA VAL A 590 14.64 -4.45 12.18
C VAL A 590 14.31 -4.41 10.68
N ASP A 591 13.43 -3.51 10.24
CA ASP A 591 13.06 -3.38 8.83
C ASP A 591 14.25 -2.93 7.97
N HIS A 592 15.02 -1.95 8.45
CA HIS A 592 16.21 -1.49 7.72
C HIS A 592 17.31 -2.56 7.66
N ALA A 593 17.44 -3.38 8.71
CA ALA A 593 18.34 -4.53 8.73
C ALA A 593 17.91 -5.61 7.72
N ILE A 594 16.60 -5.88 7.58
CA ILE A 594 16.07 -6.80 6.56
C ILE A 594 16.35 -6.27 5.16
N ASP A 595 16.08 -5.00 4.89
CA ASP A 595 16.35 -4.39 3.58
C ASP A 595 17.85 -4.42 3.23
N SER A 596 18.71 -4.14 4.22
CA SER A 596 20.16 -4.21 4.08
C SER A 596 20.64 -5.64 3.79
N PHE A 597 20.02 -6.64 4.41
CA PHE A 597 20.28 -8.04 4.11
C PHE A 597 19.85 -8.42 2.69
N ILE A 598 18.70 -7.94 2.21
CA ILE A 598 18.24 -8.17 0.83
C ILE A 598 19.20 -7.52 -0.17
N LYS A 599 19.65 -6.28 0.08
CA LYS A 599 20.68 -5.61 -0.74
C LYS A 599 21.99 -6.41 -0.76
N PHE A 600 22.43 -6.91 0.39
CA PHE A 600 23.60 -7.79 0.49
C PHE A 600 23.43 -9.05 -0.34
N GLY A 601 22.31 -9.75 -0.19
CA GLY A 601 21.99 -10.97 -0.92
C GLY A 601 22.03 -10.76 -2.44
N ASN A 602 21.38 -9.71 -2.95
CA ASN A 602 21.39 -9.39 -4.39
C ASN A 602 22.78 -9.03 -4.92
N THR A 603 23.62 -8.38 -4.10
CA THR A 603 24.96 -7.93 -4.51
C THR A 603 25.98 -9.07 -4.45
N VAL A 604 25.86 -9.96 -3.46
CA VAL A 604 26.86 -10.99 -3.14
C VAL A 604 26.35 -12.38 -3.51
N LEU A 605 25.29 -12.85 -2.85
CA LEU A 605 24.79 -14.22 -2.98
C LEU A 605 24.19 -14.49 -4.37
N GLY A 606 23.64 -13.44 -4.98
CA GLY A 606 23.14 -13.41 -6.34
C GLY A 606 24.20 -13.49 -7.44
N ARG A 607 25.48 -13.38 -7.09
CA ARG A 607 26.59 -13.32 -8.06
C ARG A 607 27.66 -14.36 -7.76
N PRO A 608 27.33 -15.67 -7.72
CA PRO A 608 28.32 -16.71 -7.50
C PRO A 608 29.31 -16.76 -8.67
N ARG A 609 30.58 -17.00 -8.37
CA ARG A 609 31.61 -17.27 -9.39
C ARG A 609 31.26 -18.57 -10.12
N LEU A 610 31.17 -18.49 -11.45
CA LEU A 610 31.08 -19.67 -12.31
C LEU A 610 32.33 -20.55 -12.11
N PHE A 611 32.19 -21.87 -12.09
CA PHE A 611 33.33 -22.81 -11.93
C PHE A 611 34.15 -22.61 -10.63
N HIS A 612 33.51 -22.26 -9.51
CA HIS A 612 34.18 -22.21 -8.19
C HIS A 612 34.48 -23.63 -7.63
N SER A 613 33.66 -24.63 -7.99
CA SER A 613 33.91 -26.04 -7.68
C SER A 613 34.83 -26.68 -8.72
N THR A 614 35.74 -27.54 -8.25
CA THR A 614 36.90 -28.08 -8.97
C THR A 614 36.61 -28.53 -10.41
N SER A 615 37.32 -27.92 -11.37
CA SER A 615 37.51 -28.39 -12.74
C SER A 615 39.01 -28.71 -12.94
N PRO A 616 39.39 -29.74 -13.72
CA PRO A 616 40.79 -30.08 -13.97
C PRO A 616 41.62 -28.96 -14.62
N TYR A 617 40.99 -27.88 -15.07
CA TYR A 617 41.62 -26.77 -15.78
C TYR A 617 41.72 -25.45 -14.98
N PHE A 618 41.10 -25.34 -13.79
CA PHE A 618 41.06 -24.09 -13.03
C PHE A 618 41.38 -24.31 -11.53
N PRO A 619 42.19 -23.45 -10.90
CA PRO A 619 42.47 -23.53 -9.47
C PRO A 619 41.19 -23.32 -8.65
N SER A 620 41.09 -24.05 -7.53
CA SER A 620 39.97 -23.92 -6.59
C SER A 620 39.88 -22.48 -6.08
N ARG A 621 38.69 -21.89 -6.14
CA ARG A 621 38.41 -20.54 -5.63
C ARG A 621 37.12 -20.54 -4.83
N THR A 622 36.99 -19.58 -3.93
CA THR A 622 35.76 -19.35 -3.14
C THR A 622 34.57 -19.01 -4.03
N LYS A 623 33.37 -19.36 -3.57
CA LYS A 623 32.11 -19.20 -4.33
C LYS A 623 31.80 -17.72 -4.63
N TYR A 624 32.08 -16.81 -3.71
CA TYR A 624 31.76 -15.39 -3.84
C TYR A 624 33.04 -14.52 -3.80
N PRO A 625 33.12 -13.43 -4.58
CA PRO A 625 34.30 -12.55 -4.56
C PRO A 625 34.41 -11.73 -3.27
N ALA A 626 35.57 -11.75 -2.61
CA ALA A 626 35.84 -10.92 -1.43
C ALA A 626 35.65 -9.41 -1.67
N ALA A 627 35.90 -8.94 -2.89
CA ALA A 627 35.68 -7.54 -3.28
C ALA A 627 34.20 -7.13 -3.21
N ASP A 628 33.28 -8.02 -3.62
CA ASP A 628 31.85 -7.74 -3.60
C ASP A 628 31.29 -7.74 -2.17
N VAL A 629 31.77 -8.67 -1.33
CA VAL A 629 31.45 -8.73 0.10
C VAL A 629 31.91 -7.46 0.82
N ARG A 630 33.17 -7.06 0.62
CA ARG A 630 33.72 -5.82 1.20
C ARG A 630 32.90 -4.61 0.78
N LYS A 631 32.62 -4.48 -0.52
CA LYS A 631 31.86 -3.36 -1.06
C LYS A 631 30.44 -3.34 -0.50
N ALA A 632 29.78 -4.49 -0.40
CA ALA A 632 28.44 -4.59 0.17
C ALA A 632 28.41 -4.13 1.64
N PHE A 633 29.36 -4.55 2.49
CA PHE A 633 29.43 -4.08 3.87
C PHE A 633 29.76 -2.59 3.98
N GLN A 634 30.68 -2.08 3.16
CA GLN A 634 30.98 -0.64 3.14
C GLN A 634 29.76 0.19 2.75
N ASN A 635 28.95 -0.28 1.81
CA ASN A 635 27.70 0.38 1.43
C ASN A 635 26.68 0.34 2.58
N ILE A 636 26.45 -0.82 3.20
CA ILE A 636 25.53 -0.96 4.36
C ILE A 636 25.93 0.00 5.49
N ILE A 637 27.23 0.10 5.78
CA ILE A 637 27.75 1.02 6.80
C ILE A 637 27.54 2.49 6.38
N THR A 638 27.76 2.82 5.10
CA THR A 638 27.59 4.20 4.60
C THR A 638 26.12 4.62 4.65
N ASP A 639 25.21 3.78 4.13
CA ASP A 639 23.75 3.98 4.19
C ASP A 639 23.28 4.21 5.64
N SER A 640 23.88 3.51 6.61
CA SER A 640 23.54 3.65 8.04
C SER A 640 24.02 4.95 8.69
N ILE A 641 25.10 5.55 8.17
CA ILE A 641 25.72 6.77 8.72
C ILE A 641 25.09 8.02 8.10
N GLU A 642 24.72 7.97 6.82
CA GLU A 642 24.10 9.11 6.10
C GLU A 642 22.61 9.29 6.44
N GLY A 643 21.94 8.27 6.97
CA GLY A 643 20.53 8.31 7.41
C GLY A 643 20.26 9.00 8.76
N VAL A 644 21.24 9.65 9.40
CA VAL A 644 21.07 10.34 10.69
C VAL A 644 21.08 11.86 10.50
N PRO A 645 19.97 12.59 10.77
CA PRO A 645 19.96 14.05 10.73
C PRO A 645 20.93 14.64 11.77
N GLY A 646 21.81 15.54 11.34
CA GLY A 646 22.66 16.36 12.23
C GLY A 646 24.14 15.98 12.36
N VAL A 647 24.66 15.02 11.58
CA VAL A 647 26.12 14.71 11.55
C VAL A 647 26.82 15.34 10.33
N ALA A 648 26.07 15.78 9.32
CA ALA A 648 26.61 16.37 8.10
C ALA A 648 27.12 17.83 8.25
N ASP A 649 26.78 18.53 9.34
CA ASP A 649 27.06 19.97 9.51
C ASP A 649 28.30 20.29 10.37
N VAL A 650 29.17 19.31 10.64
CA VAL A 650 30.48 19.58 11.26
C VAL A 650 31.56 19.67 10.17
N PRO A 651 32.11 20.86 9.86
CA PRO A 651 33.20 20.98 8.89
C PRO A 651 34.43 20.24 9.41
N GLY A 652 34.76 19.09 8.80
CA GLY A 652 35.95 18.30 9.13
C GLY A 652 35.74 16.80 9.35
N TRP A 653 34.50 16.30 9.40
CA TRP A 653 34.20 14.87 9.63
C TRP A 653 33.60 14.17 8.41
N GLY A 654 34.36 14.11 7.31
CA GLY A 654 34.08 13.20 6.20
C GLY A 654 34.43 11.76 6.57
N LEU A 655 33.55 11.05 7.27
CA LEU A 655 33.70 9.61 7.52
C LEU A 655 33.01 8.81 6.41
N SER A 656 33.73 8.58 5.31
CA SER A 656 33.41 7.50 4.37
C SER A 656 33.20 6.19 5.16
N GLY A 657 32.22 5.33 4.80
CA GLY A 657 31.96 4.04 5.50
C GLY A 657 33.17 3.09 5.64
N HIS A 658 34.28 3.40 4.98
CA HIS A 658 35.58 2.75 5.08
C HIS A 658 36.34 3.06 6.39
N LYS A 659 35.91 4.04 7.18
CA LYS A 659 36.60 4.50 8.40
C LYS A 659 35.82 4.25 9.69
N ALA A 660 34.62 3.67 9.61
CA ALA A 660 33.81 3.38 10.79
C ALA A 660 34.47 2.28 11.65
N ILE A 661 34.71 2.58 12.92
CA ILE A 661 35.43 1.73 13.87
C ILE A 661 34.44 0.89 14.68
N PHE A 662 34.75 -0.38 14.91
CA PHE A 662 33.96 -1.29 15.72
C PHE A 662 34.20 -1.01 17.22
N HIS A 663 33.65 0.12 17.69
CA HIS A 663 33.80 0.60 19.06
C HIS A 663 32.45 1.09 19.63
N GLU A 664 32.26 0.93 20.93
CA GLU A 664 31.11 1.41 21.69
C GLU A 664 31.03 2.94 21.58
N LYS A 665 30.01 3.45 20.90
CA LYS A 665 29.63 4.87 20.97
C LYS A 665 28.91 5.08 22.31
N SER A 666 29.24 6.16 23.03
CA SER A 666 28.70 6.44 24.38
C SER A 666 27.17 6.21 24.46
N GLY A 667 26.74 5.32 25.36
CA GLY A 667 25.32 4.95 25.53
C GLY A 667 24.78 3.94 24.50
N GLY A 668 25.64 3.08 23.94
CA GLY A 668 25.27 2.06 22.94
C GLY A 668 25.10 0.66 23.50
N ILE A 669 24.51 -0.23 22.67
CA ILE A 669 24.40 -1.66 22.97
C ILE A 669 25.79 -2.29 22.82
N ARG A 670 26.20 -3.05 23.84
CA ARG A 670 27.43 -3.82 23.79
C ARG A 670 27.27 -4.98 22.81
N THR A 671 28.03 -4.92 21.73
CA THR A 671 28.05 -5.92 20.68
C THR A 671 29.31 -6.76 20.78
N ILE A 672 29.15 -8.09 20.73
CA ILE A 672 30.24 -9.07 20.60
C ILE A 672 29.94 -9.98 19.39
N VAL A 673 30.95 -10.22 18.55
CA VAL A 673 30.86 -11.15 17.42
C VAL A 673 32.09 -12.03 17.37
N PHE A 674 31.99 -13.23 16.82
CA PHE A 674 33.04 -14.23 16.87
C PHE A 674 33.61 -14.54 15.48
N SER A 675 34.90 -14.86 15.44
CA SER A 675 35.59 -15.41 14.27
C SER A 675 36.62 -16.44 14.75
N CYS A 676 37.30 -17.13 13.85
CA CYS A 676 38.37 -18.04 14.17
C CYS A 676 39.67 -17.57 13.51
N ARG A 677 40.73 -17.45 14.30
CA ARG A 677 42.07 -17.14 13.79
C ARG A 677 42.71 -18.40 13.21
N LEU A 678 43.15 -18.35 11.95
CA LEU A 678 43.62 -19.53 11.22
C LEU A 678 44.96 -20.06 11.72
N GLU A 679 45.83 -19.20 12.25
CA GLU A 679 47.19 -19.55 12.66
C GLU A 679 47.21 -20.54 13.83
N ASP A 680 46.30 -20.38 14.79
CA ASP A 680 46.21 -21.19 16.00
C ASP A 680 44.86 -21.89 16.20
N GLY A 681 43.88 -21.60 15.35
CA GLY A 681 42.54 -22.18 15.44
C GLY A 681 41.76 -21.72 16.67
N ILE A 682 42.14 -20.60 17.28
CA ILE A 682 41.52 -20.10 18.50
C ILE A 682 40.33 -19.18 18.12
N PRO A 683 39.15 -19.35 18.75
CA PRO A 683 38.05 -18.41 18.62
C PRO A 683 38.46 -17.01 19.09
N TYR A 684 38.25 -16.02 18.24
CA TYR A 684 38.49 -14.61 18.52
C TYR A 684 37.16 -13.88 18.70
N ALA A 685 37.02 -13.19 19.83
CA ALA A 685 35.86 -12.38 20.14
C ALA A 685 36.14 -10.91 19.82
N TRP A 686 35.47 -10.38 18.80
CA TRP A 686 35.45 -8.95 18.52
C TRP A 686 34.44 -8.31 19.44
N LYS A 687 34.89 -7.40 20.33
CA LYS A 687 34.02 -6.70 21.26
C LYS A 687 34.03 -5.22 20.94
N SER A 688 32.85 -4.63 20.87
CA SER A 688 32.70 -3.18 20.73
C SER A 688 33.21 -2.42 21.97
N TYR A 689 33.30 -3.08 23.11
CA TYR A 689 33.73 -2.52 24.38
C TYR A 689 35.08 -3.11 24.82
N HIS A 690 35.82 -2.41 25.68
CA HIS A 690 37.09 -2.86 26.28
C HIS A 690 38.29 -3.11 25.32
N HIS A 691 38.22 -2.77 24.03
CA HIS A 691 39.36 -2.90 23.10
C HIS A 691 40.12 -1.59 22.85
N GLN A 692 41.45 -1.70 22.72
CA GLN A 692 42.38 -0.62 22.35
C GLN A 692 42.68 -0.54 20.84
N GLU A 693 42.08 -1.43 20.03
CA GLU A 693 42.39 -1.56 18.59
C GLU A 693 41.31 -0.88 17.73
N TYR A 694 41.76 -0.12 16.72
CA TYR A 694 40.91 0.65 15.81
C TYR A 694 40.41 -0.19 14.61
N THR A 695 39.90 -1.41 14.86
CA THR A 695 39.41 -2.30 13.80
C THR A 695 38.13 -1.77 13.18
N ARG A 696 37.99 -1.85 11.86
CA ARG A 696 36.82 -1.28 11.16
C ARG A 696 35.64 -2.23 11.18
N ILE A 697 34.43 -1.68 11.20
CA ILE A 697 33.19 -2.48 11.23
C ILE A 697 33.11 -3.44 10.04
N TRP A 698 33.53 -3.01 8.84
CA TRP A 698 33.51 -3.90 7.66
C TRP A 698 34.57 -5.02 7.74
N GLU A 699 35.69 -4.81 8.42
CA GLU A 699 36.74 -5.83 8.61
C GLU A 699 36.20 -6.92 9.55
N VAL A 700 35.58 -6.52 10.66
CA VAL A 700 34.90 -7.42 11.59
C VAL A 700 33.77 -8.18 10.90
N ALA A 701 32.91 -7.49 10.14
CA ALA A 701 31.81 -8.11 9.40
C ALA A 701 32.31 -9.11 8.35
N CYS A 702 33.40 -8.81 7.65
CA CYS A 702 34.03 -9.75 6.72
C CYS A 702 34.60 -10.98 7.44
N ALA A 703 35.25 -10.81 8.60
CA ALA A 703 35.83 -11.91 9.36
C ALA A 703 34.76 -12.91 9.84
N THR A 704 33.60 -12.39 10.25
CA THR A 704 32.51 -13.19 10.82
C THR A 704 31.63 -13.89 9.78
N VAL A 705 31.77 -13.57 8.49
CA VAL A 705 31.05 -14.27 7.41
C VAL A 705 31.99 -15.06 6.51
N ALA A 706 33.27 -15.14 6.84
CA ALA A 706 34.32 -15.72 6.02
C ALA A 706 34.27 -17.27 6.04
N THR A 707 33.13 -17.84 5.66
CA THR A 707 32.87 -19.27 5.67
C THR A 707 33.73 -20.00 4.63
N PRO A 708 34.54 -20.99 5.05
CA PRO A 708 35.43 -21.71 4.16
C PRO A 708 34.73 -22.31 2.94
N GLY A 709 35.27 -22.03 1.75
CA GLY A 709 34.71 -22.48 0.47
C GLY A 709 33.67 -21.53 -0.14
N TYR A 710 33.06 -20.66 0.66
CA TYR A 710 32.12 -19.63 0.20
C TYR A 710 32.80 -18.26 0.07
N PHE A 711 33.62 -17.88 1.04
CA PHE A 711 34.31 -16.59 1.12
C PHE A 711 35.79 -16.78 1.45
N ASP A 712 36.62 -15.81 1.03
CA ASP A 712 38.05 -15.80 1.33
C ASP A 712 38.27 -15.37 2.80
N ALA A 713 39.29 -15.93 3.46
CA ALA A 713 39.73 -15.45 4.77
C ALA A 713 40.15 -13.98 4.68
N ILE A 714 39.90 -13.20 5.73
CA ILE A 714 40.32 -11.80 5.80
C ILE A 714 41.57 -11.65 6.66
N GLU A 715 42.53 -10.87 6.19
CA GLU A 715 43.69 -10.47 6.98
C GLU A 715 43.40 -9.17 7.74
N ILE A 716 43.54 -9.20 9.05
CA ILE A 716 43.41 -8.04 9.95
C ILE A 716 44.66 -8.04 10.83
N ASP A 717 45.41 -6.94 10.81
CA ASP A 717 46.65 -6.75 11.59
C ASP A 717 47.67 -7.90 11.49
N GLY A 718 47.77 -8.50 10.30
CA GLY A 718 48.73 -9.57 9.99
C GLY A 718 48.30 -10.98 10.43
N ALA A 719 47.08 -11.15 10.94
CA ALA A 719 46.47 -12.45 11.22
C ALA A 719 45.28 -12.72 10.29
N ALA A 720 45.12 -13.98 9.87
CA ALA A 720 44.03 -14.40 8.98
C ALA A 720 42.84 -14.95 9.77
N PHE A 721 41.65 -14.42 9.49
CA PHE A 721 40.41 -14.78 10.17
C PHE A 721 39.42 -15.44 9.21
N VAL A 722 38.75 -16.47 9.70
CA VAL A 722 37.62 -17.16 9.07
C VAL A 722 36.44 -17.19 10.02
N ASP A 723 35.33 -17.71 9.51
CA ASP A 723 34.08 -17.77 10.24
C ASP A 723 34.15 -18.41 11.64
N GLY A 724 33.38 -17.86 12.58
CA GLY A 724 33.21 -18.38 13.93
C GLY A 724 32.57 -19.77 13.95
N ALA A 725 31.70 -20.06 12.98
CA ALA A 725 30.96 -21.33 12.93
C ALA A 725 31.87 -22.52 12.68
N VAL A 726 33.08 -22.29 12.17
CA VAL A 726 34.14 -23.32 12.05
C VAL A 726 34.42 -23.98 13.41
N PHE A 727 34.21 -23.24 14.50
CA PHE A 727 34.46 -23.71 15.86
C PHE A 727 33.22 -23.73 16.75
N MET A 728 32.30 -22.77 16.58
CA MET A 728 31.13 -22.61 17.45
C MET A 728 30.00 -21.93 16.69
N ASN A 729 28.92 -22.65 16.39
CA ASN A 729 27.80 -22.14 15.59
C ASN A 729 26.70 -21.49 16.45
N ASN A 730 26.66 -21.79 17.76
CA ASN A 730 25.82 -21.08 18.73
C ASN A 730 26.68 -20.36 19.79
N PRO A 731 26.77 -19.02 19.76
CA PRO A 731 27.60 -18.25 20.69
C PRO A 731 26.99 -18.08 22.08
N SER A 732 25.77 -18.55 22.34
CA SER A 732 25.05 -18.32 23.60
C SER A 732 25.85 -18.70 24.84
N PHE A 733 26.60 -19.81 24.78
CA PHE A 733 27.45 -20.24 25.90
C PHE A 733 28.55 -19.20 26.21
N ARG A 734 29.30 -18.78 25.17
CA ARG A 734 30.42 -17.83 25.31
C ARG A 734 29.94 -16.43 25.65
N ALA A 735 28.80 -16.04 25.10
CA ALA A 735 28.15 -14.80 25.44
C ALA A 735 27.77 -14.72 26.91
N LEU A 736 27.13 -15.77 27.43
CA LEU A 736 26.75 -15.81 28.84
C LEU A 736 28.00 -15.85 29.75
N GLU A 737 29.06 -16.57 29.34
CA GLU A 737 30.36 -16.57 30.02
C GLU A 737 30.97 -15.15 30.06
N GLU A 738 30.95 -14.43 28.95
CA GLU A 738 31.43 -13.05 28.86
C GLU A 738 30.60 -12.09 29.72
N VAL A 739 29.27 -12.18 29.64
CA VAL A 739 28.36 -11.37 30.47
C VAL A 739 28.66 -11.59 31.96
N LEU A 740 28.87 -12.84 32.39
CA LEU A 740 29.21 -13.15 33.78
C LEU A 740 30.64 -12.72 34.17
N ALA A 741 31.56 -12.66 33.22
CA ALA A 741 32.91 -12.16 33.45
C ALA A 741 32.93 -10.63 33.63
N ILE A 742 32.11 -9.91 32.85
CA ILE A 742 32.00 -8.44 32.92
C ILE A 742 31.09 -8.01 34.08
N HIS A 743 30.00 -8.73 34.29
CA HIS A 743 28.97 -8.42 35.26
C HIS A 743 28.96 -9.45 36.39
N THR A 744 29.15 -9.00 37.63
CA THR A 744 29.11 -9.85 38.82
C THR A 744 27.72 -10.43 39.15
N LYS A 745 26.73 -10.28 38.27
CA LYS A 745 25.34 -10.71 38.42
C LYS A 745 24.91 -11.44 37.15
N ILE A 746 24.13 -12.52 37.29
CA ILE A 746 23.58 -13.20 36.11
C ILE A 746 22.50 -12.32 35.45
N PRO A 747 22.34 -12.40 34.11
CA PRO A 747 21.37 -11.58 33.40
C PRO A 747 19.93 -11.90 33.87
N ALA A 748 19.06 -10.91 33.78
CA ALA A 748 17.65 -11.08 34.16
C ALA A 748 16.87 -11.93 33.14
N VAL A 749 17.22 -11.80 31.85
CA VAL A 749 16.63 -12.56 30.73
C VAL A 749 17.73 -12.85 29.71
N PHE A 750 17.70 -14.04 29.11
CA PHE A 750 18.56 -14.42 27.99
C PHE A 750 17.73 -15.05 26.87
N VAL A 751 17.88 -14.55 25.64
CA VAL A 751 17.12 -15.03 24.47
C VAL A 751 18.09 -15.48 23.40
N ASN A 752 17.99 -16.75 23.01
CA ASN A 752 18.73 -17.33 21.91
C ASN A 752 17.81 -17.47 20.68
N ILE A 753 18.17 -16.84 19.56
CA ILE A 753 17.42 -16.90 18.30
C ILE A 753 18.23 -17.73 17.29
N GLY A 754 17.70 -18.88 16.89
CA GLY A 754 18.35 -19.81 15.97
C GLY A 754 17.78 -19.75 14.55
N THR A 755 18.63 -20.09 13.57
CA THR A 755 18.31 -20.18 12.13
C THR A 755 17.92 -21.60 11.68
N GLY A 756 17.44 -22.44 12.61
CA GLY A 756 17.14 -23.87 12.39
C GLY A 756 18.21 -24.81 12.97
N THR A 757 17.91 -26.11 13.12
CA THR A 757 18.79 -27.11 13.78
C THR A 757 19.25 -28.22 12.83
N GLN A 758 20.31 -28.03 12.04
CA GLN A 758 20.90 -29.14 11.27
C GLN A 758 21.82 -30.06 12.10
N TYR A 759 21.69 -31.36 11.84
CA TYR A 759 22.76 -32.35 11.93
C TYR A 759 23.45 -32.37 10.56
N SER A 760 24.70 -31.89 10.47
CA SER A 760 25.41 -31.91 9.18
C SER A 760 25.88 -33.33 8.82
N ASP A 761 25.66 -33.74 7.57
CA ASP A 761 26.22 -34.97 7.02
C ASP A 761 27.71 -34.72 6.69
N GLY A 762 28.61 -35.37 7.44
CA GLY A 762 30.05 -35.07 7.51
C GLY A 762 30.87 -35.39 6.24
N ALA A 763 30.27 -35.46 5.05
CA ALA A 763 30.91 -35.84 3.80
C ALA A 763 31.58 -34.65 3.07
N THR A 764 30.97 -33.47 3.06
CA THR A 764 31.50 -32.28 2.37
C THR A 764 32.70 -31.68 3.09
N PHE A 765 32.67 -31.68 4.43
CA PHE A 765 33.75 -31.21 5.29
C PHE A 765 34.96 -32.16 5.30
N ARG A 766 34.73 -33.48 5.15
CA ARG A 766 35.79 -34.49 4.99
C ARG A 766 36.69 -34.20 3.79
N ARG A 767 36.10 -33.91 2.61
CA ARG A 767 36.85 -33.58 1.39
C ARG A 767 37.67 -32.29 1.48
N TRP A 768 37.27 -31.34 2.34
CA TRP A 768 37.99 -30.08 2.53
C TRP A 768 39.15 -30.24 3.53
N ARG A 769 38.94 -31.02 4.60
CA ARG A 769 39.98 -31.46 5.56
C ARG A 769 41.16 -32.14 4.87
N ASP A 770 40.88 -33.03 3.92
CA ASP A 770 41.91 -33.77 3.18
C ASP A 770 42.78 -32.87 2.27
N ARG A 771 42.33 -31.63 1.95
CA ARG A 771 43.11 -30.66 1.15
C ARG A 771 43.97 -29.72 1.98
N LEU A 772 43.53 -29.33 3.19
CA LEU A 772 44.33 -28.49 4.09
C LEU A 772 45.45 -29.25 4.81
N GLN A 773 45.47 -30.58 4.72
CA GLN A 773 46.57 -31.43 5.21
C GLN A 773 47.93 -31.14 4.53
N GLN A 774 47.98 -30.32 3.49
CA GLN A 774 49.26 -29.94 2.87
C GLN A 774 49.98 -28.76 3.51
N SER A 775 49.41 -28.06 4.51
CA SER A 775 50.11 -26.88 5.06
C SER A 775 50.04 -26.55 6.55
N ASN A 776 49.35 -27.27 7.45
CA ASN A 776 49.63 -27.14 8.91
C ASN A 776 49.01 -28.27 9.75
N ILE A 777 49.84 -28.91 10.58
CA ILE A 777 49.56 -30.08 11.44
C ILE A 777 48.67 -29.75 12.68
N LEU A 778 48.22 -28.49 12.83
CA LEU A 778 47.45 -28.04 14.01
C LEU A 778 45.92 -28.20 13.90
N PHE A 779 45.37 -28.39 12.69
CA PHE A 779 43.90 -28.40 12.47
C PHE A 779 43.21 -29.74 12.85
N ASP A 780 43.99 -30.81 13.07
CA ASP A 780 43.46 -32.18 13.15
C ASP A 780 42.87 -32.55 14.54
N ARG A 781 43.07 -31.70 15.56
CA ARG A 781 42.64 -31.99 16.94
C ARG A 781 41.32 -31.35 17.38
N THR A 782 40.79 -30.36 16.67
CA THR A 782 39.71 -29.50 17.23
C THR A 782 38.39 -29.53 16.46
N VAL A 783 38.37 -29.95 15.19
CA VAL A 783 37.14 -29.91 14.37
C VAL A 783 36.34 -31.21 14.47
N LYS A 784 35.96 -31.58 15.69
CA LYS A 784 34.99 -32.65 15.96
C LYS A 784 33.65 -32.01 16.38
N HIS A 785 32.69 -32.16 15.46
CA HIS A 785 31.22 -32.09 15.65
C HIS A 785 30.60 -30.69 15.53
N PHE A 786 30.25 -30.31 14.29
CA PHE A 786 29.16 -29.36 14.01
C PHE A 786 27.85 -29.95 14.53
N GLN A 787 27.54 -29.72 15.81
CA GLN A 787 26.27 -30.08 16.42
C GLN A 787 25.74 -28.88 17.18
N THR A 788 25.01 -28.01 16.48
CA THR A 788 24.19 -26.91 17.06
C THR A 788 23.31 -27.41 18.22
N GLY A 789 22.84 -28.67 18.14
CA GLY A 789 22.10 -29.32 19.21
C GLY A 789 22.89 -29.62 20.49
N SER A 790 24.20 -29.90 20.40
CA SER A 790 25.06 -30.12 21.55
C SER A 790 25.44 -28.81 22.24
N GLU A 791 25.67 -27.75 21.47
CA GLU A 791 25.95 -26.40 21.97
C GLU A 791 24.73 -25.77 22.63
N THR A 792 23.54 -25.96 22.02
CA THR A 792 22.27 -25.51 22.59
C THR A 792 21.99 -26.18 23.93
N LYS A 793 22.21 -27.49 24.04
CA LYS A 793 22.12 -28.20 25.33
C LYS A 793 23.14 -27.69 26.35
N ARG A 794 24.40 -27.51 25.92
CA ARG A 794 25.50 -27.05 26.77
C ARG A 794 25.23 -25.68 27.38
N TRP A 795 24.73 -24.71 26.61
CA TRP A 795 24.45 -23.39 27.17
C TRP A 795 23.20 -23.41 28.06
N ILE A 796 22.16 -24.20 27.74
CA ILE A 796 20.98 -24.34 28.60
C ILE A 796 21.35 -24.96 29.95
N GLU A 797 22.19 -25.99 29.95
CA GLU A 797 22.72 -26.60 31.18
C GLU A 797 23.56 -25.59 31.97
N PHE A 798 24.43 -24.84 31.30
CA PHE A 798 25.21 -23.79 31.92
C PHE A 798 24.32 -22.69 32.53
N ALA A 799 23.31 -22.20 31.80
CA ALA A 799 22.33 -21.24 32.28
C ALA A 799 21.61 -21.73 33.55
N ARG A 800 21.18 -22.99 33.58
CA ARG A 800 20.57 -23.61 34.77
C ARG A 800 21.54 -23.69 35.94
N HIS A 801 22.79 -24.08 35.70
CA HIS A 801 23.83 -24.13 36.74
C HIS A 801 24.12 -22.74 37.34
N GLN A 802 24.08 -21.69 36.52
CA GLN A 802 24.23 -20.30 36.97
C GLN A 802 22.96 -19.73 37.62
N GLY A 803 21.86 -20.49 37.68
CA GLY A 803 20.60 -20.05 38.28
C GLY A 803 19.78 -19.09 37.41
N LEU A 804 20.03 -19.04 36.10
CA LEU A 804 19.26 -18.22 35.16
C LEU A 804 17.87 -18.84 34.95
N LYS A 805 16.84 -18.16 35.49
CA LYS A 805 15.45 -18.64 35.44
C LYS A 805 14.78 -18.38 34.08
N ASN A 806 15.11 -17.25 33.46
CA ASN A 806 14.44 -16.76 32.26
C ASN A 806 15.36 -16.90 31.03
N ALA A 807 15.52 -18.15 30.59
CA ALA A 807 16.32 -18.51 29.43
C ALA A 807 15.41 -19.06 28.32
N TYR A 808 15.36 -18.37 27.18
CA TYR A 808 14.45 -18.69 26.08
C TYR A 808 15.23 -19.08 24.82
N THR A 809 14.70 -20.05 24.07
CA THR A 809 15.21 -20.44 22.74
C THR A 809 14.08 -20.31 21.73
N LEU A 810 14.29 -19.53 20.69
CA LEU A 810 13.39 -19.38 19.55
C LEU A 810 14.10 -19.90 18.30
N SER A 811 13.56 -20.92 17.66
CA SER A 811 14.12 -21.48 16.42
C SER A 811 13.01 -22.16 15.63
N ALA A 812 12.84 -21.77 14.37
CA ALA A 812 11.92 -22.45 13.46
C ALA A 812 12.33 -23.92 13.24
N GLY A 813 11.35 -24.76 12.94
CA GLY A 813 11.46 -26.22 12.87
C GLY A 813 12.32 -26.77 11.72
N LYS A 814 12.10 -28.06 11.37
CA LYS A 814 12.92 -28.80 10.39
C LYS A 814 12.91 -28.23 8.97
N ASP A 815 11.88 -27.47 8.60
CA ASP A 815 11.70 -27.02 7.22
C ASP A 815 12.65 -25.88 6.84
N LEU A 816 13.02 -25.00 7.80
CA LEU A 816 14.00 -23.94 7.54
C LEU A 816 15.40 -24.52 7.22
N GLN A 817 15.65 -25.75 7.67
CA GLN A 817 16.91 -26.47 7.47
C GLN A 817 17.09 -26.99 6.04
N ALA A 818 16.00 -27.10 5.27
CA ALA A 818 16.05 -27.57 3.90
C ALA A 818 16.62 -26.51 2.94
N ILE A 819 16.69 -25.25 3.39
CA ILE A 819 17.22 -24.13 2.61
C ILE A 819 18.75 -24.07 2.81
N PRO A 820 19.56 -24.17 1.74
CA PRO A 820 21.01 -23.98 1.85
C PRO A 820 21.36 -22.57 2.35
N HIS A 821 22.38 -22.45 3.22
CA HIS A 821 22.71 -21.18 3.91
C HIS A 821 23.03 -19.99 2.97
N TYR A 822 23.47 -20.29 1.75
CA TYR A 822 23.76 -19.29 0.72
C TYR A 822 22.92 -19.49 -0.54
N ASP A 823 21.70 -20.01 -0.37
CA ASP A 823 20.71 -20.02 -1.44
C ASP A 823 20.19 -18.60 -1.67
N TRP A 824 20.07 -18.21 -2.94
CA TRP A 824 19.55 -16.91 -3.32
C TRP A 824 18.92 -17.02 -4.70
N GLN A 825 17.66 -17.44 -4.72
CA GLN A 825 16.92 -17.73 -5.95
C GLN A 825 15.71 -16.81 -6.09
N PRO A 826 15.43 -16.29 -7.30
CA PRO A 826 16.37 -16.20 -8.43
C PRO A 826 17.54 -15.27 -8.08
N ALA A 827 18.66 -15.40 -8.79
CA ALA A 827 19.93 -14.81 -8.41
C ALA A 827 19.90 -13.27 -8.29
N ASP A 828 19.04 -12.58 -9.02
CA ASP A 828 18.91 -11.13 -9.02
C ASP A 828 18.10 -10.56 -7.85
N THR A 829 17.18 -11.34 -7.27
CA THR A 829 16.20 -10.83 -6.29
C THR A 829 16.07 -11.66 -5.02
N GLY A 830 16.53 -12.92 -5.01
CA GLY A 830 16.37 -13.84 -3.88
C GLY A 830 14.92 -14.18 -3.53
N LYS A 831 13.96 -13.73 -4.34
CA LYS A 831 12.53 -13.70 -3.99
C LYS A 831 11.97 -15.06 -3.62
N LYS A 832 12.37 -16.13 -4.29
CA LYS A 832 11.93 -17.51 -4.00
C LYS A 832 12.50 -17.99 -2.67
N THR A 833 13.79 -17.77 -2.42
CA THR A 833 14.43 -18.16 -1.15
C THR A 833 13.84 -17.37 0.02
N LEU A 834 13.68 -16.05 -0.13
CA LEU A 834 13.07 -15.18 0.88
C LEU A 834 11.61 -15.55 1.14
N HIS A 835 10.82 -15.81 0.10
CA HIS A 835 9.43 -16.22 0.26
C HIS A 835 9.31 -17.52 1.07
N GLU A 836 10.18 -18.49 0.82
CA GLU A 836 10.17 -19.75 1.58
C GLU A 836 10.61 -19.56 3.04
N ILE A 837 11.64 -18.74 3.29
CA ILE A 837 12.03 -18.35 4.67
C ILE A 837 10.87 -17.66 5.39
N THR A 838 10.22 -16.68 4.75
CA THR A 838 9.06 -15.97 5.29
C THR A 838 7.92 -16.93 5.59
N ARG A 839 7.56 -17.81 4.65
CA ARG A 839 6.49 -18.79 4.82
C ARG A 839 6.72 -19.68 6.04
N ILE A 840 7.93 -20.23 6.18
CA ILE A 840 8.30 -21.11 7.32
C ILE A 840 8.32 -20.32 8.64
N THR A 841 8.80 -19.07 8.61
CA THR A 841 8.84 -18.21 9.80
C THR A 841 7.43 -17.82 10.25
N GLU A 842 6.54 -17.46 9.32
CA GLU A 842 5.14 -17.16 9.61
C GLU A 842 4.41 -18.39 10.17
N GLU A 843 4.66 -19.56 9.62
CA GLU A 843 4.12 -20.82 10.14
C GLU A 843 4.59 -21.09 11.57
N TYR A 844 5.88 -20.89 11.86
CA TYR A 844 6.43 -20.97 13.22
C TYR A 844 5.78 -19.94 14.17
N LEU A 845 5.55 -18.71 13.70
CA LEU A 845 4.93 -17.64 14.48
C LEU A 845 3.43 -17.83 14.70
N ARG A 846 2.75 -18.69 13.94
CA ARG A 846 1.33 -19.05 14.16
C ARG A 846 1.14 -20.02 15.32
N CYS A 847 2.20 -20.67 15.81
CA CYS A 847 2.15 -21.56 16.96
C CYS A 847 1.87 -20.76 18.25
N ASP A 848 0.78 -21.09 18.93
CA ASP A 848 0.32 -20.36 20.13
C ASP A 848 1.36 -20.38 21.26
N GLU A 849 2.08 -21.49 21.44
CA GLU A 849 3.15 -21.60 22.43
C GLU A 849 4.32 -20.65 22.12
N VAL A 850 4.64 -20.47 20.85
CA VAL A 850 5.69 -19.55 20.40
C VAL A 850 5.25 -18.11 20.64
N ARG A 851 4.01 -17.75 20.27
CA ARG A 851 3.45 -16.41 20.52
C ARG A 851 3.38 -16.08 22.00
N ALA A 852 2.98 -17.03 22.83
CA ALA A 852 2.97 -16.88 24.29
C ALA A 852 4.39 -16.64 24.82
N THR A 853 5.38 -17.42 24.35
CA THR A 853 6.79 -17.26 24.73
C THR A 853 7.34 -15.89 24.34
N ILE A 854 7.08 -15.43 23.11
CA ILE A 854 7.50 -14.10 22.64
C ILE A 854 6.84 -13.00 23.47
N SER A 855 5.56 -13.16 23.81
CA SER A 855 4.83 -12.20 24.65
C SER A 855 5.41 -12.12 26.06
N ILE A 856 5.81 -13.24 26.65
CA ILE A 856 6.51 -13.30 27.94
C ILE A 856 7.85 -12.57 27.86
N ILE A 857 8.68 -12.89 26.85
CA ILE A 857 9.98 -12.24 26.63
C ILE A 857 9.82 -10.72 26.52
N ALA A 858 8.87 -10.25 25.70
CA ALA A 858 8.61 -8.84 25.49
C ALA A 858 8.15 -8.16 26.79
N HIS A 859 7.28 -8.83 27.55
CA HIS A 859 6.82 -8.33 28.84
C HIS A 859 7.97 -8.16 29.84
N GLU A 860 8.82 -9.18 30.00
CA GLU A 860 9.97 -9.14 30.90
C GLU A 860 10.98 -8.07 30.49
N ALA A 861 11.30 -7.98 29.21
CA ALA A 861 12.21 -6.98 28.66
C ALA A 861 11.73 -5.55 28.96
N VAL A 862 10.42 -5.28 28.80
CA VAL A 862 9.80 -3.99 29.13
C VAL A 862 9.83 -3.72 30.64
N GLN A 863 9.53 -4.72 31.46
CA GLN A 863 9.59 -4.59 32.93
C GLN A 863 11.00 -4.23 33.41
N ILE A 864 12.02 -4.93 32.91
CA ILE A 864 13.43 -4.69 33.26
C ILE A 864 13.87 -3.29 32.86
N ARG A 865 13.52 -2.86 31.63
CA ARG A 865 13.82 -1.50 31.16
C ARG A 865 13.18 -0.44 32.06
N ARG A 866 11.91 -0.61 32.42
CA ARG A 866 11.19 0.30 33.33
C ARG A 866 11.80 0.35 34.73
N ALA A 867 12.23 -0.79 35.26
CA ALA A 867 12.88 -0.84 36.57
C ALA A 867 14.22 -0.09 36.57
N ARG A 868 15.01 -0.19 35.49
CA ARG A 868 16.28 0.54 35.34
C ARG A 868 16.08 2.04 35.18
N ALA A 869 15.01 2.45 34.50
CA ALA A 869 14.70 3.85 34.25
C ALA A 869 14.44 4.68 35.52
N ILE A 870 14.15 4.02 36.65
CA ILE A 870 13.91 4.65 37.95
C ILE A 870 15.24 4.95 38.70
N THR A 871 16.39 4.46 38.20
CA THR A 871 17.70 4.64 38.85
C THR A 871 18.48 5.83 38.28
N GLU A 872 19.24 6.53 39.14
CA GLU A 872 20.05 7.71 38.77
C GLU A 872 21.03 7.46 37.61
N LYS A 873 21.51 6.21 37.46
CA LYS A 873 22.39 5.76 36.36
C LYS A 873 21.73 5.79 34.98
N TRP A 874 20.40 5.81 34.90
CA TRP A 874 19.70 5.85 33.61
C TRP A 874 19.71 7.26 33.01
N ARG A 875 19.70 8.32 33.83
CA ARG A 875 19.78 9.72 33.37
C ARG A 875 21.10 10.00 32.61
N SER A 876 22.19 9.33 32.96
CA SER A 876 23.48 9.43 32.22
C SER A 876 23.55 8.56 30.97
N PHE A 877 22.64 7.59 30.79
CA PHE A 877 22.56 6.71 29.62
C PHE A 877 21.71 7.31 28.49
N ILE A 878 20.78 8.23 28.82
CA ILE A 878 19.90 8.93 27.87
C ILE A 878 20.50 10.26 27.38
N GLN A 879 21.46 10.84 28.11
CA GLN A 879 22.10 12.08 27.65
C GLN A 879 23.03 11.80 26.45
N PRO A 880 22.90 12.53 25.33
CA PRO A 880 23.93 12.54 24.30
C PRO A 880 25.25 13.03 24.93
N PRO A 881 26.42 12.58 24.45
CA PRO A 881 27.71 12.95 25.04
C PRO A 881 27.80 14.49 25.13
N ALA A 882 27.93 15.00 26.35
CA ALA A 882 28.22 16.39 26.57
C ALA A 882 29.52 16.72 25.83
N VAL A 883 29.45 17.65 24.88
CA VAL A 883 30.63 18.31 24.31
C VAL A 883 31.22 19.16 25.43
N ASN A 884 32.02 18.54 26.29
CA ASN A 884 32.97 19.29 27.09
C ASN A 884 34.09 19.70 26.14
N PRO A 885 34.28 21.00 25.85
CA PRO A 885 35.50 21.43 25.20
C PRO A 885 36.67 20.96 26.09
N PRO A 886 37.77 20.45 25.51
CA PRO A 886 38.94 20.13 26.31
C PRO A 886 39.30 21.38 27.11
N SER A 887 39.25 21.23 28.43
CA SER A 887 39.82 22.15 29.38
C SER A 887 41.23 22.49 28.91
N ALA A 888 41.50 23.79 28.85
CA ALA A 888 42.80 24.33 28.50
C ALA A 888 43.91 23.60 29.28
N LEU A 889 44.62 22.70 28.59
CA LEU A 889 45.93 22.27 29.02
C LEU A 889 46.86 23.47 28.82
N SER A 890 47.22 24.02 29.96
CA SER A 890 48.34 24.90 30.23
C SER A 890 49.43 24.90 29.15
N SER A 891 49.71 26.11 28.68
CA SER A 891 50.94 26.53 28.03
C SER A 891 52.20 25.88 28.61
N VAL A 892 52.93 25.13 27.78
CA VAL A 892 54.40 25.10 27.80
C VAL A 892 54.85 25.16 26.34
N GLY A 893 55.57 26.22 26.00
CA GLY A 893 55.74 26.70 24.64
C GLY A 893 56.76 25.93 23.80
N TYR A 894 56.71 26.20 22.50
CA TYR A 894 57.90 26.25 21.66
C TYR A 894 57.77 27.40 20.65
N ASP A 895 58.83 28.18 20.62
CA ASP A 895 59.10 29.37 19.82
C ASP A 895 59.30 28.99 18.34
N GLY A 896 58.92 29.86 17.41
CA GLY A 896 59.00 29.60 15.97
C GLY A 896 58.25 30.57 15.06
N THR A 897 58.50 31.87 15.26
CA THR A 897 58.47 32.96 14.26
C THR A 897 58.77 32.48 12.80
N VAL A 898 58.22 32.95 11.67
CA VAL A 898 57.62 34.23 11.26
C VAL A 898 56.97 34.12 9.86
N LYS A 899 55.79 34.76 9.72
CA LYS A 899 55.13 35.49 8.61
C LYS A 899 55.22 35.04 7.13
N TRP A 900 54.06 34.59 6.64
CA TRP A 900 53.20 35.20 5.60
C TRP A 900 53.80 36.18 4.57
N LYS A 901 53.60 35.82 3.29
CA LYS A 901 53.04 36.72 2.27
C LYS A 901 51.79 36.09 1.70
#